data_AF-A0AA38LC94-F1
#
_entry.id   AF-A0AA38LC94-F1
#
_cell.length_a   1.000
_cell.length_b   1.000
_cell.length_c   1.000
_cell.angle_alpha   90.00
_cell.angle_beta   90.00
_cell.angle_gamma   90.00
#
_symmetry.space_group_name_H-M   'P 1'
#
loop_
_entity.id
_entity.type
_entity.pdbx_description
1 polymer ?
#
loop_
_entity_poly.entity_id
_entity_poly.type
_entity_poly.pdbx_seq_one_letter_code
_entity_poly.pdbx_strand_id
1 'polypeptide(L)'
;MLGFLQHPKFALHFQSLPLWLFLLRESCSTLKTNEQAEGSGRSSLVGGASTTSGFVDKERKGVAIKISDDLCVIILDVAFQRMLKKNPSVGPALSNNSLEIWSDDFASKGEFSQYRGRLIEIIRLIAAQRPVIAASRISQRIEGMINLYLVGPIPSQLAGILQKLYSLNWTEPPHVEILGRLLDAMGPYLKHFPEAVGGVINKLFDLLNSLPIIQKGHTQDLIAVSMSRARLQICTSFIRIARAADTSLLPHMEHIAGVMSHLEVEGQLLRSEHNLLGEAFLIMASAAGSQQQQQILAWLLEPMSKQWLQMDWQNTYLSDPMGLVHLLTRGPNTSENELMWYVFHTVTFYERAVKRSGNKKPPHSASQESSVINTASAYVHPLASHLTWMLSPLLKLLRCIHSLWSQAILQALPRELRAALVISPAEQASLLGEVTSKSKGMVAGDGSQVDFNRSQNMESTENEIRNWLKGVRDSGYNLLGLATGIGDHFYNCVDSNFLVVALLENLEAMQFRHIRQLIHSVLAPFVKTCPTMSWEAWLGNFLPRLLGHCQKALSDSWNSLICKGRANVPDCCGDSSAPDLKAEVMEEKLLRDLTRETCALLAALASPGANKSLPSSEQLEQLSRMESSPIIDTEKIASESLIGFLFRHNDAAIPALQICVKAFSWPDSESVAKAVLFCGSVVMFSVSMNNFELQEFVAKDLFEAVIQGLTLESNAMIHAELVGLCREIFVHLSNRHPAPRKVLLSQLSVTPDALSAFETALLKTSSIKEQKQHMKSLLLSSAGSQLKALLAQKNTKVITNVT
;
A
#
# COMPACT_ATOMS: atom_id res chain seq x y z
N MET A 1 -36.90 16.21 1.45
CA MET A 1 -35.50 15.74 1.45
C MET A 1 -34.57 16.68 2.22
N LEU A 2 -34.60 18.00 2.00
CA LEU A 2 -33.80 18.94 2.79
C LEU A 2 -34.14 18.88 4.29
N GLY A 3 -35.42 18.76 4.63
CA GLY A 3 -35.86 18.56 6.01
C GLY A 3 -35.29 17.29 6.67
N PHE A 4 -35.02 16.21 5.92
CA PHE A 4 -34.36 15.01 6.46
C PHE A 4 -32.88 15.26 6.71
N LEU A 5 -32.21 16.01 5.83
CA LEU A 5 -30.82 16.41 6.02
C LEU A 5 -30.67 17.34 7.24
N GLN A 6 -31.59 18.27 7.46
CA GLN A 6 -31.59 19.16 8.62
C GLN A 6 -32.16 18.52 9.90
N HIS A 7 -32.71 17.31 9.80
CA HIS A 7 -33.52 16.73 10.87
C HIS A 7 -32.70 16.54 12.16
N PRO A 8 -33.20 16.93 13.36
CA PRO A 8 -32.43 16.83 14.59
C PRO A 8 -31.96 15.40 14.89
N LYS A 9 -32.81 14.39 14.66
CA LYS A 9 -32.46 12.97 14.81
C LYS A 9 -31.36 12.51 13.86
N PHE A 10 -30.32 11.88 14.41
CA PHE A 10 -29.15 11.44 13.65
C PHE A 10 -29.49 10.42 12.57
N ALA A 11 -30.29 9.40 12.90
CA ALA A 11 -30.64 8.31 11.97
C ALA A 11 -31.31 8.83 10.68
N LEU A 12 -32.21 9.83 10.80
CA LEU A 12 -32.91 10.43 9.66
C LEU A 12 -31.98 11.28 8.79
N HIS A 13 -31.06 12.03 9.42
CA HIS A 13 -29.99 12.72 8.69
C HIS A 13 -29.11 11.72 7.94
N PHE A 14 -28.64 10.68 8.63
CA PHE A 14 -27.73 9.66 8.09
C PHE A 14 -28.33 8.96 6.86
N GLN A 15 -29.59 8.55 6.94
CA GLN A 15 -30.31 7.92 5.83
C GLN A 15 -30.54 8.85 4.63
N SER A 16 -30.52 10.17 4.82
CA SER A 16 -30.69 11.14 3.73
C SER A 16 -29.42 11.35 2.89
N LEU A 17 -28.23 11.07 3.44
CA LEU A 17 -26.94 11.37 2.79
C LEU A 17 -26.72 10.66 1.45
N PRO A 18 -27.04 9.37 1.28
CA PRO A 18 -26.85 8.68 -0.01
C PRO A 18 -27.61 9.34 -1.16
N LEU A 19 -28.84 9.80 -0.89
CA LEU A 19 -29.64 10.52 -1.88
C LEU A 19 -28.99 11.86 -2.25
N TRP A 20 -28.55 12.65 -1.27
CA TRP A 20 -27.90 13.93 -1.55
C TRP A 20 -26.58 13.77 -2.31
N LEU A 21 -25.79 12.74 -2.00
CA LEU A 21 -24.60 12.40 -2.77
C LEU A 21 -24.93 12.03 -4.22
N PHE A 22 -25.97 11.22 -4.43
CA PHE A 22 -26.44 10.88 -5.78
C PHE A 22 -26.85 12.12 -6.56
N LEU A 23 -27.71 12.98 -5.99
CA LEU A 23 -28.20 14.21 -6.62
C LEU A 23 -27.05 15.18 -6.97
N LEU A 24 -26.10 15.37 -6.06
CA LEU A 24 -24.94 16.24 -6.29
C LEU A 24 -24.00 15.68 -7.36
N ARG A 25 -23.80 14.35 -7.42
CA ARG A 25 -22.98 13.71 -8.48
C ARG A 25 -23.62 13.85 -9.86
N GLU A 26 -24.93 13.64 -9.96
CA GLU A 26 -25.67 13.80 -11.23
C GLU A 26 -25.73 15.27 -11.69
N SER A 27 -25.87 16.20 -10.74
CA SER A 27 -25.74 17.64 -11.04
C SER A 27 -24.32 18.00 -11.52
N CYS A 28 -23.29 17.29 -11.07
CA CYS A 28 -21.92 17.51 -11.50
C CYS A 28 -21.60 16.94 -12.89
N SER A 29 -22.17 15.79 -13.26
CA SER A 29 -21.95 15.16 -14.57
C SER A 29 -22.62 15.92 -15.72
N THR A 30 -23.78 16.52 -15.45
CA THR A 30 -24.51 17.38 -16.39
C THR A 30 -23.77 18.70 -16.69
N LEU A 31 -23.01 19.24 -15.73
CA LEU A 31 -22.14 20.40 -15.96
C LEU A 31 -20.93 20.05 -16.86
N LYS A 32 -20.26 18.91 -16.60
CA LYS A 32 -19.10 18.47 -17.40
C LYS A 32 -19.44 18.16 -18.86
N THR A 33 -20.64 17.62 -19.11
CA THR A 33 -21.13 17.32 -20.47
C THR A 33 -21.49 18.57 -21.26
N ASN A 34 -22.01 19.62 -20.59
CA ASN A 34 -22.25 20.92 -21.23
C ASN A 34 -20.94 21.69 -21.53
N GLU A 35 -19.95 21.65 -20.63
CA GLU A 35 -18.63 22.28 -20.89
C GLU A 35 -17.87 21.61 -22.06
N GLN A 36 -18.03 20.30 -22.24
CA GLN A 36 -17.46 19.59 -23.40
C GLN A 36 -18.18 19.89 -24.73
N ALA A 37 -19.47 20.26 -24.67
CA ALA A 37 -20.23 20.66 -25.87
C ALA A 37 -19.90 22.09 -26.33
N GLU A 38 -19.56 23.00 -25.41
CA GLU A 38 -19.17 24.38 -25.74
C GLU A 38 -17.66 24.56 -26.01
N GLY A 39 -16.83 23.57 -25.68
CA GLY A 39 -15.37 23.62 -25.76
C GLY A 39 -14.71 22.91 -26.96
N SER A 40 -15.46 22.50 -27.99
CA SER A 40 -14.87 21.91 -29.22
C SER A 40 -14.15 22.97 -30.05
N GLY A 41 -12.98 23.36 -29.57
CA GLY A 41 -12.20 24.44 -30.15
C GLY A 41 -10.90 24.78 -29.42
N ARG A 42 -10.26 23.87 -28.67
CA ARG A 42 -8.79 23.84 -28.47
C ARG A 42 -8.31 22.66 -27.61
N SER A 43 -7.26 22.01 -28.12
CA SER A 43 -6.52 20.89 -27.52
C SER A 43 -5.86 21.25 -26.18
N SER A 44 -5.94 20.34 -25.19
CA SER A 44 -4.77 19.92 -24.39
C SER A 44 -5.04 18.64 -23.59
N LEU A 45 -4.07 17.74 -23.67
CA LEU A 45 -3.97 16.42 -23.06
C LEU A 45 -3.67 16.49 -21.55
N VAL A 46 -4.41 15.74 -20.72
CA VAL A 46 -3.88 15.01 -19.54
C VAL A 46 -4.78 13.79 -19.30
N GLY A 47 -4.20 12.59 -19.40
CA GLY A 47 -4.89 11.32 -19.21
C GLY A 47 -4.85 10.78 -17.78
N GLY A 48 -5.75 9.84 -17.52
CA GLY A 48 -5.70 8.94 -16.36
C GLY A 48 -7.08 8.45 -15.94
N ALA A 49 -7.61 7.42 -16.62
CA ALA A 49 -8.74 6.66 -16.08
C ALA A 49 -8.62 5.16 -16.40
N SER A 50 -8.69 4.41 -15.32
CA SER A 50 -8.89 2.98 -15.15
C SER A 50 -9.94 2.38 -16.09
N THR A 51 -9.59 1.26 -16.70
CA THR A 51 -10.50 0.36 -17.40
C THR A 51 -11.28 -0.50 -16.41
N THR A 52 -12.60 -0.46 -16.47
CA THR A 52 -13.47 -1.57 -16.05
C THR A 52 -14.84 -1.50 -16.74
N SER A 53 -15.14 -2.60 -17.44
CA SER A 53 -16.43 -3.17 -17.83
C SER A 53 -17.48 -2.28 -18.50
N GLY A 54 -17.68 -2.53 -19.80
CA GLY A 54 -18.80 -2.02 -20.57
C GLY A 54 -20.14 -2.61 -20.10
N PHE A 55 -21.07 -1.70 -19.85
CA PHE A 55 -22.50 -1.95 -19.98
C PHE A 55 -23.03 -1.07 -21.10
N VAL A 56 -23.92 -1.64 -21.90
CA VAL A 56 -24.59 -0.99 -23.03
C VAL A 56 -25.44 0.15 -22.51
N ASP A 57 -25.02 1.40 -22.74
CA ASP A 57 -25.80 2.59 -22.41
C ASP A 57 -26.93 2.76 -23.43
N LYS A 58 -28.16 2.43 -22.98
CA LYS A 58 -29.36 3.02 -23.55
C LYS A 58 -29.43 4.46 -23.04
N GLU A 59 -29.21 5.43 -23.93
CA GLU A 59 -29.43 6.86 -23.69
C GLU A 59 -30.82 7.10 -23.07
N ARG A 60 -30.88 7.26 -21.75
CA ARG A 60 -31.94 8.02 -21.10
C ARG A 60 -31.45 9.45 -21.00
N LYS A 61 -32.03 10.34 -21.80
CA LYS A 61 -31.94 11.79 -21.58
C LYS A 61 -32.44 12.11 -20.17
N GLY A 62 -31.52 12.18 -19.22
CA GLY A 62 -31.80 12.56 -17.83
C GLY A 62 -32.12 14.06 -17.75
N VAL A 63 -33.16 14.40 -17.00
CA VAL A 63 -33.49 15.78 -16.65
C VAL A 63 -32.32 16.35 -15.84
N ALA A 64 -31.69 17.42 -16.31
CA ALA A 64 -30.60 18.05 -15.56
C ALA A 64 -31.10 18.55 -14.21
N ILE A 65 -30.66 17.91 -13.12
CA ILE A 65 -30.99 18.30 -11.76
C ILE A 65 -30.24 19.60 -11.46
N LYS A 66 -30.98 20.70 -11.28
CA LYS A 66 -30.42 22.00 -10.85
C LYS A 66 -30.61 22.16 -9.35
N ILE A 67 -29.51 22.22 -8.61
CA ILE A 67 -29.49 22.58 -7.19
C ILE A 67 -29.23 24.08 -7.09
N SER A 68 -30.08 24.82 -6.37
CA SER A 68 -29.94 26.27 -6.22
C SER A 68 -28.82 26.64 -5.24
N ASP A 69 -28.34 27.87 -5.37
CA ASP A 69 -27.27 28.40 -4.53
C ASP A 69 -27.66 28.44 -3.04
N ASP A 70 -28.92 28.76 -2.74
CA ASP A 70 -29.48 28.72 -1.38
C ASP A 70 -29.45 27.31 -0.77
N LEU A 71 -29.77 26.30 -1.59
CA LEU A 71 -29.69 24.89 -1.16
C LEU A 71 -28.24 24.49 -0.89
N CYS A 72 -27.29 24.89 -1.74
CA CYS A 72 -25.87 24.64 -1.53
C CYS A 72 -25.38 25.24 -0.20
N VAL A 73 -25.79 26.47 0.10
CA VAL A 73 -25.51 27.12 1.40
C VAL A 73 -26.00 26.28 2.57
N ILE A 74 -27.29 25.89 2.54
CA ILE A 74 -27.90 25.15 3.66
C ILE A 74 -27.21 23.79 3.84
N ILE A 75 -26.92 23.09 2.73
CA ILE A 75 -26.27 21.78 2.77
C ILE A 75 -24.85 21.91 3.37
N LEU A 76 -24.10 22.95 2.99
CA LEU A 76 -22.78 23.23 3.55
C LEU A 76 -22.83 23.51 5.05
N ASP A 77 -23.76 24.35 5.50
CA ASP A 77 -23.90 24.69 6.92
C ASP A 77 -24.23 23.45 7.76
N VAL A 78 -25.17 22.62 7.29
CA VAL A 78 -25.52 21.34 7.94
C VAL A 78 -24.31 20.41 7.96
N ALA A 79 -23.60 20.26 6.84
CA ALA A 79 -22.43 19.40 6.77
C ALA A 79 -21.34 19.87 7.74
N PHE A 80 -21.07 21.17 7.83
CA PHE A 80 -20.09 21.74 8.75
C PHE A 80 -20.46 21.53 10.22
N GLN A 81 -21.72 21.73 10.58
CA GLN A 81 -22.22 21.46 11.95
C GLN A 81 -22.09 19.99 12.32
N ARG A 82 -22.48 19.10 11.39
CA ARG A 82 -22.53 17.64 11.59
C ARG A 82 -21.18 16.93 11.52
N MET A 83 -20.11 17.62 11.11
CA MET A 83 -18.73 17.09 11.17
C MET A 83 -18.18 16.96 12.60
N LEU A 84 -18.81 17.60 13.59
CA LEU A 84 -18.40 17.55 15.00
C LEU A 84 -18.90 16.26 15.67
N LYS A 85 -18.06 15.63 16.51
CA LYS A 85 -18.43 14.41 17.27
C LYS A 85 -19.19 14.72 18.57
N LYS A 86 -19.04 15.92 19.14
CA LYS A 86 -19.77 16.38 20.33
C LYS A 86 -20.13 17.86 20.16
N ASN A 87 -21.24 18.29 20.75
CA ASN A 87 -21.57 19.71 20.82
C ASN A 87 -20.45 20.44 21.59
N PRO A 88 -19.95 21.59 21.10
CA PRO A 88 -19.12 22.45 21.93
C PRO A 88 -20.00 22.88 23.12
N SER A 89 -19.55 22.61 24.34
CA SER A 89 -20.27 23.01 25.55
C SER A 89 -20.33 24.53 25.63
N VAL A 90 -21.48 25.10 25.30
CA VAL A 90 -21.85 26.46 25.70
C VAL A 90 -22.91 26.30 26.78
N GLY A 91 -22.76 27.09 27.85
CA GLY A 91 -23.56 27.04 29.07
C GLY A 91 -25.07 27.24 28.87
N PRO A 92 -25.84 27.19 29.97
CA PRO A 92 -27.27 26.95 29.93
C PRO A 92 -28.04 28.22 29.55
N ALA A 93 -28.22 28.45 28.25
CA ALA A 93 -29.27 29.35 27.76
C ALA A 93 -29.62 29.03 26.30
N LEU A 94 -30.88 28.63 26.10
CA LEU A 94 -31.70 28.75 24.87
C LEU A 94 -31.55 27.67 23.77
N SER A 95 -32.39 26.64 23.86
CA SER A 95 -33.53 26.35 22.94
C SER A 95 -33.75 24.84 22.76
N ASN A 96 -35.03 24.44 22.78
CA ASN A 96 -35.57 23.07 22.84
C ASN A 96 -35.35 22.17 21.59
N ASN A 97 -34.28 22.38 20.81
CA ASN A 97 -33.92 21.52 19.67
C ASN A 97 -32.43 21.15 19.73
N SER A 98 -32.02 20.37 20.73
CA SER A 98 -30.67 19.83 20.79
C SER A 98 -30.44 18.89 19.60
N LEU A 99 -29.60 19.33 18.66
CA LEU A 99 -29.15 18.52 17.53
C LEU A 99 -28.55 17.21 18.05
N GLU A 100 -29.12 16.06 17.65
CA GLU A 100 -28.59 14.74 18.02
C GLU A 100 -27.32 14.50 17.21
N ILE A 101 -26.17 14.79 17.79
CA ILE A 101 -24.86 14.47 17.22
C ILE A 101 -24.55 13.00 17.47
N TRP A 102 -23.63 12.43 16.69
CA TRP A 102 -23.15 11.05 16.83
C TRP A 102 -23.00 10.61 18.30
N SER A 103 -23.73 9.56 18.70
CA SER A 103 -23.49 8.82 19.94
C SER A 103 -22.91 7.44 19.60
N ASP A 104 -22.13 6.87 20.53
CA ASP A 104 -21.54 5.53 20.34
C ASP A 104 -22.62 4.42 20.44
N ASP A 105 -23.89 4.77 20.74
CA ASP A 105 -25.04 3.85 20.83
C ASP A 105 -25.58 3.42 19.44
N PHE A 106 -25.31 4.20 18.39
CA PHE A 106 -25.79 3.91 17.04
C PHE A 106 -24.82 3.03 16.23
N ALA A 107 -23.52 3.04 16.57
CA ALA A 107 -22.48 2.32 15.83
C ALA A 107 -21.04 2.56 16.36
N SER A 108 -20.12 1.67 15.96
CA SER A 108 -18.68 1.76 16.29
C SER A 108 -18.00 3.03 15.71
N LYS A 109 -16.82 3.42 16.24
CA LYS A 109 -16.02 4.56 15.74
C LYS A 109 -15.67 4.47 14.24
N GLY A 110 -15.64 3.28 13.66
CA GLY A 110 -15.38 3.07 12.23
C GLY A 110 -16.47 3.68 11.34
N GLU A 111 -17.73 3.59 11.77
CA GLU A 111 -18.88 4.08 11.02
C GLU A 111 -18.99 5.61 11.06
N PHE A 112 -18.56 6.27 12.15
CA PHE A 112 -18.43 7.73 12.17
C PHE A 112 -17.44 8.24 11.12
N SER A 113 -16.34 7.52 10.91
CA SER A 113 -15.33 7.90 9.91
C SER A 113 -15.91 7.80 8.49
N GLN A 114 -16.70 6.77 8.20
CA GLN A 114 -17.42 6.63 6.93
C GLN A 114 -18.48 7.73 6.75
N TYR A 115 -19.28 7.99 7.79
CA TYR A 115 -20.26 9.07 7.82
C TYR A 115 -19.62 10.43 7.53
N ARG A 116 -18.52 10.74 8.22
CA ARG A 116 -17.77 11.97 7.99
C ARG A 116 -17.18 12.02 6.59
N GLY A 117 -16.72 10.89 6.05
CA GLY A 117 -16.29 10.76 4.65
C GLY A 117 -17.39 11.18 3.66
N ARG A 118 -18.64 10.76 3.88
CA ARG A 118 -19.80 11.15 3.07
C ARG A 118 -20.07 12.66 3.15
N LEU A 119 -19.99 13.26 4.35
CA LEU A 119 -20.13 14.72 4.51
C LEU A 119 -19.02 15.49 3.79
N ILE A 120 -17.77 15.02 3.88
CA ILE A 120 -16.63 15.62 3.15
C ILE A 120 -16.85 15.55 1.64
N GLU A 121 -17.39 14.44 1.14
CA GLU A 121 -17.71 14.30 -0.28
C GLU A 121 -18.79 15.30 -0.74
N ILE A 122 -19.86 15.50 0.04
CA ILE A 122 -20.87 16.54 -0.22
C ILE A 122 -20.21 17.92 -0.32
N ILE A 123 -19.35 18.27 0.64
CA ILE A 123 -18.64 19.56 0.64
C ILE A 123 -17.79 19.71 -0.62
N ARG A 124 -17.06 18.66 -1.03
CA ARG A 124 -16.23 18.67 -2.25
C ARG A 124 -17.06 18.84 -3.52
N LEU A 125 -18.19 18.15 -3.63
CA LEU A 125 -19.08 18.26 -4.80
C LEU A 125 -19.66 19.67 -4.92
N ILE A 126 -20.10 20.28 -3.81
CA ILE A 126 -20.58 21.67 -3.82
C ILE A 126 -19.45 22.64 -4.14
N ALA A 127 -18.27 22.47 -3.55
CA ALA A 127 -17.12 23.33 -3.81
C ALA A 127 -16.67 23.29 -5.29
N ALA A 128 -16.78 22.13 -5.94
CA ALA A 128 -16.50 22.00 -7.37
C ALA A 128 -17.53 22.72 -8.25
N GLN A 129 -18.82 22.72 -7.86
CA GLN A 129 -19.90 23.34 -8.65
C GLN A 129 -20.09 24.84 -8.36
N ARG A 130 -19.82 25.26 -7.13
CA ARG A 130 -20.07 26.62 -6.59
C ARG A 130 -18.89 27.07 -5.71
N PRO A 131 -17.70 27.27 -6.28
CA PRO A 131 -16.48 27.54 -5.52
C PRO A 131 -16.57 28.82 -4.68
N VAL A 132 -17.20 29.89 -5.19
CA VAL A 132 -17.34 31.16 -4.47
C VAL A 132 -18.24 31.02 -3.23
N ILE A 133 -19.35 30.28 -3.33
CA ILE A 133 -20.26 30.03 -2.20
C ILE A 133 -19.55 29.19 -1.14
N ALA A 134 -18.88 28.12 -1.55
CA ALA A 134 -18.12 27.27 -0.64
C ALA A 134 -17.01 28.05 0.07
N ALA A 135 -16.25 28.89 -0.66
CA ALA A 135 -15.21 29.75 -0.12
C ALA A 135 -15.76 30.78 0.88
N SER A 136 -16.90 31.41 0.56
CA SER A 136 -17.56 32.36 1.47
C SER A 136 -18.01 31.69 2.76
N ARG A 137 -18.66 30.52 2.68
CA ARG A 137 -19.15 29.80 3.87
C ARG A 137 -18.04 29.26 4.76
N ILE A 138 -16.97 28.72 4.18
CA ILE A 138 -15.82 28.28 4.98
C ILE A 138 -15.12 29.49 5.62
N SER A 139 -15.01 30.63 4.92
CA SER A 139 -14.47 31.86 5.47
C SER A 139 -15.26 32.33 6.69
N GLN A 140 -16.59 32.39 6.60
CA GLN A 140 -17.48 32.72 7.72
C GLN A 140 -17.34 31.72 8.88
N ARG A 141 -17.15 30.43 8.59
CA ARG A 141 -16.97 29.42 9.64
C ARG A 141 -15.63 29.57 10.35
N ILE A 142 -14.56 29.80 9.61
CA ILE A 142 -13.23 30.10 10.16
C ILE A 142 -13.31 31.39 10.98
N GLU A 143 -14.00 32.41 10.48
CA GLU A 143 -14.25 33.65 11.21
C GLU A 143 -14.99 33.39 12.53
N GLY A 144 -16.07 32.61 12.53
CA GLY A 144 -16.78 32.26 13.76
C GLY A 144 -15.90 31.49 14.76
N MET A 145 -14.97 30.66 14.28
CA MET A 145 -13.99 30.00 15.15
C MET A 145 -12.93 30.96 15.70
N ILE A 146 -12.49 31.95 14.92
CA ILE A 146 -11.49 32.95 15.31
C ILE A 146 -12.12 34.03 16.21
N ASN A 147 -13.35 34.49 15.92
CA ASN A 147 -14.09 35.53 16.64
C ASN A 147 -14.61 35.09 18.01
N LEU A 148 -14.57 33.79 18.33
CA LEU A 148 -14.62 33.31 19.73
C LEU A 148 -13.43 33.83 20.57
N TYR A 149 -12.41 34.41 19.93
CA TYR A 149 -11.17 34.87 20.56
C TYR A 149 -10.65 36.26 20.14
N LEU A 150 -11.28 37.04 19.22
CA LEU A 150 -11.11 38.51 19.01
C LEU A 150 -11.87 39.02 17.76
N VAL A 151 -12.24 40.31 17.72
CA VAL A 151 -13.17 40.98 16.79
C VAL A 151 -12.56 41.37 15.42
N GLY A 152 -13.29 41.12 14.31
CA GLY A 152 -13.17 41.87 13.04
C GLY A 152 -13.58 41.08 11.78
N PRO A 153 -14.34 41.67 10.82
CA PRO A 153 -14.87 40.98 9.65
C PRO A 153 -13.81 40.69 8.55
N ILE A 154 -13.97 39.57 7.84
CA ILE A 154 -13.05 39.11 6.78
C ILE A 154 -13.56 39.52 5.37
N PRO A 155 -12.68 39.99 4.45
CA PRO A 155 -13.01 40.09 3.03
C PRO A 155 -13.13 38.72 2.36
N SER A 156 -14.08 38.55 1.44
CA SER A 156 -14.50 37.28 0.81
C SER A 156 -13.47 36.58 -0.12
N GLN A 157 -12.17 36.79 0.08
CA GLN A 157 -11.08 36.30 -0.75
C GLN A 157 -10.02 35.56 0.08
N LEU A 158 -9.44 34.48 -0.46
CA LEU A 158 -8.44 33.63 0.21
C LEU A 158 -7.25 34.43 0.79
N ALA A 159 -6.85 35.52 0.12
CA ALA A 159 -5.83 36.44 0.60
C ALA A 159 -6.17 37.06 1.97
N GLY A 160 -7.43 37.44 2.18
CA GLY A 160 -7.90 38.00 3.46
C GLY A 160 -7.88 36.97 4.59
N ILE A 161 -8.20 35.71 4.28
CA ILE A 161 -8.08 34.60 5.24
C ILE A 161 -6.63 34.41 5.64
N LEU A 162 -5.71 34.35 4.67
CA LEU A 162 -4.28 34.17 4.93
C LEU A 162 -3.69 35.29 5.80
N GLN A 163 -4.04 36.55 5.51
CA GLN A 163 -3.64 37.70 6.35
C GLN A 163 -4.13 37.56 7.80
N LYS A 164 -5.37 37.09 8.01
CA LYS A 164 -5.88 36.85 9.36
C LYS A 164 -5.11 35.71 10.04
N LEU A 165 -4.78 34.63 9.33
CA LEU A 165 -3.98 33.53 9.89
C LEU A 165 -2.59 34.00 10.34
N TYR A 166 -1.96 34.95 9.62
CA TYR A 166 -0.70 35.55 10.06
C TYR A 166 -0.82 36.30 11.39
N SER A 167 -1.95 36.99 11.61
CA SER A 167 -2.19 37.75 12.85
C SER A 167 -2.41 36.89 14.10
N LEU A 168 -2.63 35.57 13.97
CA LEU A 168 -2.91 34.69 15.10
C LEU A 168 -1.64 34.25 15.82
N ASN A 169 -1.53 34.54 17.12
CA ASN A 169 -0.38 34.14 17.95
C ASN A 169 -0.78 33.06 18.97
N TRP A 170 -1.32 31.95 18.47
CA TRP A 170 -1.66 30.82 19.32
C TRP A 170 -0.41 30.03 19.67
N THR A 171 -0.17 29.82 20.97
CA THR A 171 0.99 29.08 21.51
C THR A 171 0.60 27.72 22.10
N GLU A 172 -0.69 27.50 22.35
CA GLU A 172 -1.21 26.25 22.88
C GLU A 172 -1.13 25.12 21.83
N PRO A 173 -0.62 23.91 22.16
CA PRO A 173 -0.33 22.88 21.17
C PRO A 173 -1.50 22.47 20.28
N PRO A 174 -2.73 22.28 20.81
CA PRO A 174 -3.88 21.94 19.96
C PRO A 174 -4.25 23.05 18.97
N HIS A 175 -4.04 24.32 19.36
CA HIS A 175 -4.33 25.47 18.52
C HIS A 175 -3.24 25.65 17.46
N VAL A 176 -1.97 25.45 17.81
CA VAL A 176 -0.85 25.43 16.85
C VAL A 176 -1.05 24.35 15.80
N GLU A 177 -1.49 23.13 16.19
CA GLU A 177 -1.83 22.08 15.23
C GLU A 177 -2.92 22.52 14.24
N ILE A 178 -3.97 23.20 14.73
CA ILE A 178 -5.06 23.69 13.89
C ILE A 178 -4.54 24.76 12.92
N LEU A 179 -3.75 25.71 13.42
CA LEU A 179 -3.20 26.79 12.60
C LEU A 179 -2.25 26.25 11.51
N GLY A 180 -1.37 25.30 11.85
CA GLY A 180 -0.52 24.61 10.86
C GLY A 180 -1.34 23.93 9.76
N ARG A 181 -2.42 23.24 10.11
CA ARG A 181 -3.33 22.60 9.12
C ARG A 181 -4.10 23.61 8.27
N LEU A 182 -4.42 24.78 8.80
CA LEU A 182 -5.05 25.86 8.01
C LEU A 182 -4.04 26.44 7.01
N LEU A 183 -2.79 26.61 7.41
CA LEU A 183 -1.71 27.02 6.51
C LEU A 183 -1.45 25.97 5.42
N ASP A 184 -1.44 24.66 5.77
CA ASP A 184 -1.35 23.57 4.79
C ASP A 184 -2.40 23.68 3.68
N ALA A 185 -3.64 24.01 4.05
CA ALA A 185 -4.75 24.13 3.12
C ALA A 185 -4.58 25.32 2.14
N MET A 186 -3.72 26.29 2.46
CA MET A 186 -3.37 27.40 1.57
C MET A 186 -2.31 27.02 0.53
N GLY A 187 -1.72 25.82 0.59
CA GLY A 187 -0.69 25.37 -0.34
C GLY A 187 -1.00 25.59 -1.83
N PRO A 188 -2.18 25.21 -2.36
CA PRO A 188 -2.55 25.48 -3.75
C PRO A 188 -2.63 26.97 -4.11
N TYR A 189 -3.01 27.83 -3.15
CA TYR A 189 -2.99 29.28 -3.34
C TYR A 189 -1.54 29.78 -3.48
N LEU A 190 -0.62 29.27 -2.64
CA LEU A 190 0.81 29.64 -2.69
C LEU A 190 1.48 29.31 -4.03
N LYS A 191 1.01 28.26 -4.73
CA LYS A 191 1.50 27.93 -6.07
C LYS A 191 1.26 29.03 -7.10
N HIS A 192 0.17 29.77 -6.96
CA HIS A 192 -0.22 30.85 -7.89
C HIS A 192 0.20 32.24 -7.39
N PHE A 193 0.52 32.39 -6.10
CA PHE A 193 0.93 33.64 -5.47
C PHE A 193 2.25 33.48 -4.70
N PRO A 194 3.40 33.43 -5.40
CA PRO A 194 4.71 33.16 -4.78
C PRO A 194 5.11 34.19 -3.70
N GLU A 195 4.65 35.43 -3.82
CA GLU A 195 4.92 36.51 -2.86
C GLU A 195 4.44 36.18 -1.44
N ALA A 196 3.40 35.34 -1.30
CA ALA A 196 2.85 34.94 -0.02
C ALA A 196 3.65 33.80 0.65
N VAL A 197 4.53 33.11 -0.07
CA VAL A 197 5.24 31.91 0.41
C VAL A 197 6.16 32.24 1.59
N GLY A 198 6.95 33.31 1.49
CA GLY A 198 7.86 33.74 2.56
C GLY A 198 7.14 34.01 3.88
N GLY A 199 5.94 34.61 3.82
CA GLY A 199 5.11 34.85 5.01
C GLY A 199 4.66 33.56 5.70
N VAL A 200 4.25 32.54 4.93
CA VAL A 200 3.86 31.23 5.47
C VAL A 200 5.04 30.52 6.12
N ILE A 201 6.21 30.54 5.48
CA ILE A 201 7.44 29.93 6.02
C ILE A 201 7.79 30.54 7.38
N ASN A 202 7.87 31.87 7.44
CA ASN A 202 8.20 32.57 8.67
C ASN A 202 7.18 32.24 9.77
N LYS A 203 5.88 32.24 9.43
CA LYS A 203 4.84 31.88 10.39
C LYS A 203 4.98 30.46 10.91
N LEU A 204 5.35 29.50 10.07
CA LEU A 204 5.59 28.12 10.51
C LEU A 204 6.78 28.01 11.47
N PHE A 205 7.87 28.73 11.21
CA PHE A 205 9.00 28.79 12.15
C PHE A 205 8.64 29.49 13.47
N ASP A 206 7.87 30.58 13.43
CA ASP A 206 7.36 31.25 14.63
C ASP A 206 6.54 30.28 15.50
N LEU A 207 5.67 29.49 14.87
CA LEU A 207 4.87 28.47 15.57
C LEU A 207 5.74 27.36 16.14
N LEU A 208 6.76 26.91 15.43
CA LEU A 208 7.70 25.90 15.92
C LEU A 208 8.47 26.42 17.15
N ASN A 209 8.98 27.65 17.09
CA ASN A 209 9.74 28.29 18.16
C ASN A 209 8.88 28.63 19.37
N SER A 210 7.58 28.86 19.19
CA SER A 210 6.65 29.08 20.29
C SER A 210 6.43 27.85 21.19
N LEU A 211 6.81 26.66 20.72
CA LEU A 211 6.62 25.39 21.41
C LEU A 211 7.95 24.91 22.02
N PRO A 212 8.19 25.02 23.34
CA PRO A 212 9.42 24.54 23.95
C PRO A 212 9.63 23.02 23.82
N ILE A 213 10.90 22.60 23.80
CA ILE A 213 11.31 21.19 23.87
C ILE A 213 11.24 20.75 25.33
N ILE A 214 10.44 19.73 25.61
CA ILE A 214 10.35 19.12 26.94
C ILE A 214 11.09 17.78 26.90
N GLN A 215 12.22 17.68 27.61
CA GLN A 215 12.96 16.42 27.75
C GLN A 215 12.14 15.42 28.56
N LYS A 216 12.19 14.12 28.20
CA LYS A 216 11.51 13.04 28.92
C LYS A 216 12.09 12.89 30.34
N GLY A 217 11.52 13.60 31.32
CA GLY A 217 11.69 13.37 32.75
C GLY A 217 10.75 12.27 33.26
N HIS A 218 11.05 11.64 34.40
CA HIS A 218 10.32 10.51 34.97
C HIS A 218 8.92 10.89 35.50
N THR A 219 8.02 11.36 34.63
CA THR A 219 6.56 11.32 34.75
C THR A 219 5.97 11.80 33.43
N GLN A 220 5.04 11.03 32.89
CA GLN A 220 4.40 11.27 31.59
C GLN A 220 3.50 12.49 31.63
N ASP A 221 4.06 13.67 31.40
CA ASP A 221 3.24 14.85 31.15
C ASP A 221 2.55 14.68 29.79
N LEU A 222 1.23 14.49 29.81
CA LEU A 222 0.36 14.57 28.62
C LEU A 222 0.64 15.85 27.80
N ILE A 223 1.13 16.89 28.47
CA ILE A 223 1.61 18.14 27.89
C ILE A 223 2.83 17.88 26.98
N ALA A 224 3.86 17.18 27.44
CA ALA A 224 5.06 16.86 26.64
C ALA A 224 4.72 16.10 25.35
N VAL A 225 3.82 15.12 25.43
CA VAL A 225 3.32 14.38 24.26
C VAL A 225 2.56 15.30 23.31
N SER A 226 1.69 16.17 23.84
CA SER A 226 0.95 17.13 23.03
C SER A 226 1.86 18.17 22.36
N MET A 227 2.91 18.62 23.06
CA MET A 227 3.92 19.55 22.55
C MET A 227 4.71 18.94 21.41
N SER A 228 5.28 17.75 21.63
CA SER A 228 6.01 17.02 20.59
C SER A 228 5.14 16.78 19.35
N ARG A 229 3.87 16.40 19.54
CA ARG A 229 2.92 16.22 18.44
C ARG A 229 2.68 17.51 17.66
N ALA A 230 2.50 18.65 18.33
CA ALA A 230 2.29 19.93 17.67
C ALA A 230 3.53 20.36 16.88
N ARG A 231 4.73 20.23 17.45
CA ARG A 231 6.00 20.51 16.75
C ARG A 231 6.15 19.65 15.49
N LEU A 232 5.93 18.34 15.60
CA LEU A 232 5.97 17.41 14.45
C LEU A 232 4.93 17.75 13.38
N GLN A 233 3.72 18.20 13.76
CA GLN A 233 2.71 18.67 12.81
C GLN A 233 3.18 19.92 12.05
N ILE A 234 3.86 20.86 12.72
CA ILE A 234 4.44 22.04 12.06
C ILE A 234 5.56 21.63 11.09
N CYS A 235 6.49 20.77 11.48
CA CYS A 235 7.51 20.25 10.55
C CYS A 235 6.89 19.49 9.37
N THR A 236 5.81 18.74 9.60
CA THR A 236 5.03 18.09 8.52
C THR A 236 4.37 19.11 7.58
N SER A 237 4.06 20.30 8.08
CA SER A 237 3.45 21.37 7.28
C SER A 237 4.43 21.85 6.20
N PHE A 238 5.74 21.92 6.50
CA PHE A 238 6.76 22.20 5.47
C PHE A 238 6.75 21.20 4.32
N ILE A 239 6.57 19.90 4.60
CA ILE A 239 6.47 18.85 3.57
C ILE A 239 5.23 19.10 2.67
N ARG A 240 4.10 19.43 3.28
CA ARG A 240 2.83 19.68 2.58
C ARG A 240 2.91 20.94 1.72
N ILE A 241 3.47 22.02 2.26
CA ILE A 241 3.71 23.28 1.54
C ILE A 241 4.71 23.06 0.40
N ALA A 242 5.81 22.34 0.62
CA ALA A 242 6.77 22.02 -0.44
C ALA A 242 6.14 21.28 -1.61
N ARG A 243 5.24 20.33 -1.33
CA ARG A 243 4.52 19.61 -2.39
C ARG A 243 3.49 20.50 -3.11
N ALA A 244 2.80 21.37 -2.39
CA ALA A 244 1.70 22.15 -2.93
C ALA A 244 2.15 23.43 -3.66
N ALA A 245 3.11 24.16 -3.10
CA ALA A 245 3.66 25.40 -3.66
C ALA A 245 4.65 25.15 -4.81
N ASP A 246 5.23 23.95 -4.88
CA ASP A 246 6.09 23.48 -5.98
C ASP A 246 7.29 24.44 -6.20
N THR A 247 7.54 24.86 -7.44
CA THR A 247 8.66 25.76 -7.79
C THR A 247 8.63 27.11 -7.07
N SER A 248 7.47 27.53 -6.54
CA SER A 248 7.32 28.79 -5.81
C SER A 248 8.09 28.81 -4.49
N LEU A 249 8.48 27.64 -3.96
CA LEU A 249 9.23 27.51 -2.71
C LEU A 249 10.75 27.62 -2.91
N LEU A 250 11.25 27.41 -4.14
CA LEU A 250 12.68 27.37 -4.45
C LEU A 250 13.46 28.62 -4.01
N PRO A 251 12.95 29.86 -4.19
CA PRO A 251 13.67 31.07 -3.76
C PRO A 251 13.89 31.16 -2.25
N HIS A 252 13.15 30.40 -1.45
CA HIS A 252 13.22 30.45 0.01
C HIS A 252 14.06 29.33 0.62
N MET A 253 14.65 28.44 -0.19
CA MET A 253 15.38 27.27 0.31
C MET A 253 16.59 27.64 1.17
N GLU A 254 17.37 28.63 0.76
CA GLU A 254 18.55 29.09 1.53
C GLU A 254 18.14 29.66 2.89
N HIS A 255 17.05 30.43 2.94
CA HIS A 255 16.50 30.96 4.20
C HIS A 255 16.06 29.83 5.12
N ILE A 256 15.31 28.85 4.61
CA ILE A 256 14.87 27.68 5.39
C ILE A 256 16.09 26.91 5.93
N ALA A 257 17.11 26.67 5.09
CA ALA A 257 18.32 25.97 5.49
C ALA A 257 19.09 26.73 6.57
N GLY A 258 19.22 28.06 6.44
CA GLY A 258 19.86 28.91 7.44
C GLY A 258 19.16 28.86 8.80
N VAL A 259 17.82 28.93 8.83
CA VAL A 259 17.04 28.81 10.06
C VAL A 259 17.18 27.41 10.68
N MET A 260 17.15 26.35 9.86
CA MET A 260 17.37 24.98 10.33
C MET A 260 18.72 24.82 11.02
N SER A 261 19.81 25.27 10.38
CA SER A 261 21.16 25.18 10.95
C SER A 261 21.29 25.99 12.23
N HIS A 262 20.65 27.16 12.33
CA HIS A 262 20.61 27.94 13.56
C HIS A 262 19.92 27.19 14.70
N LEU A 263 18.72 26.66 14.45
CA LEU A 263 17.97 25.90 15.46
C LEU A 263 18.68 24.61 15.88
N GLU A 264 19.42 23.97 14.98
CA GLU A 264 20.24 22.79 15.30
C GLU A 264 21.40 23.15 16.23
N VAL A 265 22.13 24.23 15.94
CA VAL A 265 23.25 24.71 16.78
C VAL A 265 22.78 25.13 18.18
N GLU A 266 21.59 25.72 18.28
CA GLU A 266 20.99 26.10 19.57
C GLU A 266 20.36 24.93 20.33
N GLY A 267 20.33 23.72 19.75
CA GLY A 267 19.66 22.56 20.36
C GLY A 267 18.14 22.69 20.43
N GLN A 268 17.54 23.57 19.61
CA GLN A 268 16.10 23.84 19.52
C GLN A 268 15.39 23.04 18.42
N LEU A 269 16.12 22.16 17.73
CA LEU A 269 15.59 21.27 16.70
C LEU A 269 15.89 19.82 17.04
N LEU A 270 14.84 19.01 17.23
CA LEU A 270 15.00 17.58 17.48
C LEU A 270 15.38 16.83 16.20
N ARG A 271 16.06 15.69 16.32
CA ARG A 271 16.48 14.89 15.15
C ARG A 271 15.30 14.43 14.27
N SER A 272 14.17 14.09 14.88
CA SER A 272 12.95 13.72 14.16
C SER A 272 12.35 14.90 13.38
N GLU A 273 12.46 16.12 13.90
CA GLU A 273 12.02 17.36 13.25
C GLU A 273 12.96 17.75 12.12
N HIS A 274 14.27 17.64 12.35
CA HIS A 274 15.28 17.80 11.32
C HIS A 274 15.03 16.86 10.13
N ASN A 275 14.68 15.59 10.38
CA ASN A 275 14.35 14.63 9.32
C ASN A 275 13.09 15.02 8.52
N LEU A 276 12.07 15.59 9.17
CA LEU A 276 10.86 16.06 8.48
C LEU A 276 11.14 17.28 7.60
N LEU A 277 11.93 18.23 8.11
CA LEU A 277 12.38 19.38 7.33
C LEU A 277 13.30 18.94 6.17
N GLY A 278 14.21 17.99 6.43
CA GLY A 278 15.01 17.35 5.38
C GLY A 278 14.16 16.65 4.32
N GLU A 279 13.04 16.00 4.69
CA GLU A 279 12.09 15.44 3.72
C GLU A 279 11.44 16.55 2.87
N ALA A 280 11.14 17.71 3.45
CA ALA A 280 10.68 18.87 2.68
C ALA A 280 11.75 19.33 1.67
N PHE A 281 13.04 19.34 2.05
CA PHE A 281 14.14 19.63 1.13
C PHE A 281 14.26 18.60 0.01
N LEU A 282 14.04 17.31 0.27
CA LEU A 282 14.03 16.29 -0.78
C LEU A 282 12.94 16.57 -1.83
N ILE A 283 11.77 17.04 -1.40
CA ILE A 283 10.67 17.44 -2.30
C ILE A 283 11.07 18.69 -3.09
N MET A 284 11.58 19.73 -2.43
CA MET A 284 12.04 20.96 -3.09
C MET A 284 13.14 20.67 -4.11
N ALA A 285 14.12 19.85 -3.75
CA ALA A 285 15.23 19.41 -4.60
C ALA A 285 14.73 18.74 -5.88
N SER A 286 13.69 17.89 -5.79
CA SER A 286 13.09 17.23 -6.97
C SER A 286 12.43 18.21 -7.96
N ALA A 287 12.05 19.41 -7.50
CA ALA A 287 11.52 20.50 -8.32
C ALA A 287 12.63 21.43 -8.87
N ALA A 288 13.80 21.46 -8.23
CA ALA A 288 14.89 22.41 -8.46
C ALA A 288 15.84 22.11 -9.64
N GLY A 289 15.64 20.99 -10.34
CA GLY A 289 16.52 20.54 -11.43
C GLY A 289 17.68 19.63 -10.95
N SER A 290 18.32 18.91 -11.87
CA SER A 290 19.24 17.80 -11.53
C SER A 290 20.49 18.23 -10.76
N GLN A 291 21.11 19.36 -11.13
CA GLN A 291 22.33 19.85 -10.47
C GLN A 291 22.06 20.30 -9.02
N GLN A 292 21.02 21.10 -8.82
CA GLN A 292 20.63 21.57 -7.49
C GLN A 292 20.16 20.39 -6.62
N GLN A 293 19.45 19.42 -7.22
CA GLN A 293 19.07 18.19 -6.54
C GLN A 293 20.28 17.41 -6.02
N GLN A 294 21.34 17.26 -6.83
CA GLN A 294 22.57 16.58 -6.40
C GLN A 294 23.27 17.33 -5.26
N GLN A 295 23.35 18.65 -5.32
CA GLN A 295 23.96 19.47 -4.26
C GLN A 295 23.22 19.34 -2.93
N ILE A 296 21.88 19.41 -2.95
CA ILE A 296 21.06 19.27 -1.74
C ILE A 296 21.17 17.86 -1.16
N LEU A 297 21.17 16.83 -2.02
CA LEU A 297 21.36 15.45 -1.57
C LEU A 297 22.73 15.25 -0.93
N ALA A 298 23.78 15.81 -1.50
CA ALA A 298 25.11 15.77 -0.89
C ALA A 298 25.12 16.46 0.48
N TRP A 299 24.57 17.67 0.57
CA TRP A 299 24.46 18.41 1.84
C TRP A 299 23.69 17.65 2.93
N LEU A 300 22.56 17.04 2.59
CA LEU A 300 21.74 16.28 3.54
C LEU A 300 22.38 14.95 3.96
N LEU A 301 23.01 14.23 3.02
CA LEU A 301 23.42 12.84 3.23
C LEU A 301 24.89 12.67 3.62
N GLU A 302 25.78 13.60 3.29
CA GLU A 302 27.21 13.47 3.59
C GLU A 302 27.51 13.38 5.10
N PRO A 303 26.91 14.20 5.98
CA PRO A 303 27.11 14.06 7.43
C PRO A 303 26.70 12.67 7.92
N MET A 304 25.60 12.13 7.38
CA MET A 304 25.07 10.81 7.74
C MET A 304 26.00 9.70 7.24
N SER A 305 26.52 9.84 6.03
CA SER A 305 27.47 8.88 5.44
C SER A 305 28.73 8.75 6.29
N LYS A 306 29.27 9.86 6.82
CA LYS A 306 30.51 9.85 7.61
C LYS A 306 30.39 9.00 8.87
N GLN A 307 29.31 9.18 9.64
CA GLN A 307 29.09 8.41 10.86
C GLN A 307 28.59 6.98 10.57
N TRP A 308 27.79 6.77 9.51
CA TRP A 308 27.34 5.44 9.11
C TRP A 308 28.49 4.51 8.73
N LEU A 309 29.53 5.04 8.07
CA LEU A 309 30.71 4.29 7.63
C LEU A 309 31.75 4.03 8.73
N GLN A 310 31.60 4.61 9.93
CA GLN A 310 32.53 4.34 11.02
C GLN A 310 32.53 2.85 11.38
N MET A 311 33.70 2.23 11.35
CA MET A 311 33.84 0.79 11.59
C MET A 311 33.68 0.41 13.07
N ASP A 312 33.94 1.33 14.00
CA ASP A 312 33.90 1.04 15.43
C ASP A 312 32.53 0.54 15.87
N TRP A 313 31.47 1.30 15.61
CA TRP A 313 30.12 0.89 16.01
C TRP A 313 29.63 -0.33 15.23
N GLN A 314 30.00 -0.47 13.95
CA GLN A 314 29.65 -1.64 13.15
C GLN A 314 30.30 -2.90 13.72
N ASN A 315 31.58 -2.84 14.07
CA ASN A 315 32.31 -3.97 14.60
C ASN A 315 31.84 -4.32 16.01
N THR A 316 31.53 -3.33 16.85
CA THR A 316 31.05 -3.54 18.22
C THR A 316 29.62 -4.09 18.26
N TYR A 317 28.72 -3.64 17.38
CA TYR A 317 27.29 -3.94 17.51
C TYR A 317 26.70 -4.81 16.40
N LEU A 318 27.37 -4.97 15.24
CA LEU A 318 26.86 -5.74 14.10
C LEU A 318 27.71 -6.97 13.74
N SER A 319 28.84 -7.21 14.42
CA SER A 319 29.65 -8.42 14.18
C SER A 319 28.98 -9.69 14.69
N ASP A 320 28.23 -9.57 15.79
CA ASP A 320 27.53 -10.66 16.45
C ASP A 320 26.13 -10.22 16.91
N PRO A 321 25.16 -11.15 17.03
CA PRO A 321 23.81 -10.81 17.47
C PRO A 321 23.74 -10.18 18.87
N MET A 322 24.66 -10.53 19.78
CA MET A 322 24.66 -10.02 21.15
C MET A 322 25.17 -8.58 21.23
N GLY A 323 26.02 -8.14 20.30
CA GLY A 323 26.35 -6.74 20.09
C GLY A 323 25.09 -5.89 19.85
N LEU A 324 24.16 -6.35 19.01
CA LEU A 324 22.90 -5.65 18.78
C LEU A 324 22.02 -5.65 20.04
N VAL A 325 21.98 -6.77 20.79
CA VAL A 325 21.28 -6.84 22.09
C VAL A 325 21.84 -5.80 23.07
N HIS A 326 23.17 -5.64 23.11
CA HIS A 326 23.83 -4.64 23.93
C HIS A 326 23.43 -3.21 23.53
N LEU A 327 23.35 -2.90 22.23
CA LEU A 327 22.92 -1.58 21.76
C LEU A 327 21.49 -1.24 22.19
N LEU A 328 20.57 -2.22 22.13
CA LEU A 328 19.13 -2.00 22.35
C LEU A 328 18.71 -1.96 23.82
N THR A 329 19.53 -2.47 24.74
CA THR A 329 19.16 -2.65 26.15
C THR A 329 19.73 -1.57 27.06
N ARG A 330 20.48 -0.61 26.50
CA ARG A 330 21.02 0.53 27.24
C ARG A 330 19.93 1.56 27.49
N GLY A 331 19.90 2.09 28.71
CA GLY A 331 18.90 3.08 29.13
C GLY A 331 19.05 4.44 28.44
N PRO A 332 18.09 5.36 28.66
CA PRO A 332 18.18 6.73 28.15
C PRO A 332 19.43 7.45 28.69
N ASN A 333 19.89 8.48 27.96
CA ASN A 333 21.08 9.29 28.28
C ASN A 333 22.42 8.54 28.21
N THR A 334 22.50 7.50 27.38
CA THR A 334 23.74 6.79 27.05
C THR A 334 24.14 7.06 25.60
N SER A 335 25.43 7.00 25.29
CA SER A 335 25.91 7.17 23.91
C SER A 335 25.39 6.04 22.99
N GLU A 336 25.14 4.86 23.55
CA GLU A 336 24.50 3.74 22.83
C GLU A 336 23.05 4.04 22.47
N ASN A 337 22.27 4.65 23.37
CA ASN A 337 20.90 5.06 23.06
C ASN A 337 20.87 6.16 21.99
N GLU A 338 21.80 7.12 22.03
CA GLU A 338 21.96 8.12 20.97
C GLU A 338 22.29 7.47 19.63
N LEU A 339 23.22 6.50 19.62
CA LEU A 339 23.59 5.73 18.43
C LEU A 339 22.40 4.91 17.90
N MET A 340 21.63 4.26 18.78
CA MET A 340 20.43 3.49 18.42
C MET A 340 19.44 4.36 17.64
N TRP A 341 19.13 5.56 18.15
CA TRP A 341 18.25 6.50 17.46
C TRP A 341 18.87 7.11 16.22
N TYR A 342 20.18 7.35 16.21
CA TYR A 342 20.92 7.77 15.03
C TYR A 342 20.78 6.73 13.89
N VAL A 343 20.95 5.44 14.18
CA VAL A 343 20.81 4.35 13.21
C VAL A 343 19.39 4.34 12.63
N PHE A 344 18.39 4.40 13.50
CA PHE A 344 16.99 4.43 13.11
C PHE A 344 16.65 5.63 12.21
N HIS A 345 17.09 6.82 12.60
CA HIS A 345 16.90 8.03 11.81
C HIS A 345 17.64 7.97 10.47
N THR A 346 18.82 7.35 10.43
CA THR A 346 19.60 7.19 9.20
C THR A 346 18.89 6.32 8.18
N VAL A 347 18.42 5.14 8.59
CA VAL A 347 17.70 4.22 7.71
C VAL A 347 16.38 4.83 7.24
N THR A 348 15.57 5.37 8.16
CA THR A 348 14.24 5.93 7.83
C THR A 348 14.31 7.21 7.00
N PHE A 349 15.36 8.03 7.16
CA PHE A 349 15.55 9.21 6.33
C PHE A 349 16.05 8.84 4.93
N TYR A 350 16.98 7.90 4.83
CA TYR A 350 17.47 7.45 3.52
C TYR A 350 16.36 6.79 2.70
N GLU A 351 15.50 5.98 3.32
CA GLU A 351 14.31 5.45 2.66
C GLU A 351 13.45 6.57 2.05
N ARG A 352 13.22 7.67 2.79
CA ARG A 352 12.50 8.85 2.28
C ARG A 352 13.27 9.51 1.14
N ALA A 353 14.59 9.63 1.24
CA ALA A 353 15.44 10.14 0.17
C ALA A 353 15.20 9.35 -1.13
N VAL A 354 15.24 8.02 -1.07
CA VAL A 354 14.96 7.16 -2.24
C VAL A 354 13.54 7.38 -2.77
N LYS A 355 12.53 7.39 -1.90
CA LYS A 355 11.12 7.63 -2.30
C LYS A 355 10.88 8.98 -2.98
N ARG A 356 11.63 10.01 -2.61
CA ARG A 356 11.42 11.39 -3.07
C ARG A 356 12.35 11.82 -4.20
N SER A 357 13.47 11.12 -4.40
CA SER A 357 14.51 11.54 -5.36
C SER A 357 14.32 11.00 -6.78
N GLY A 358 13.40 10.06 -7.00
CA GLY A 358 13.19 9.43 -8.31
C GLY A 358 11.72 9.16 -8.64
N ASN A 359 11.24 9.75 -9.75
CA ASN A 359 10.19 9.24 -10.66
C ASN A 359 9.55 10.35 -11.52
N LYS A 360 10.34 11.25 -12.11
CA LYS A 360 9.89 11.91 -13.33
C LYS A 360 10.20 10.95 -14.48
N LYS A 361 9.23 10.12 -14.87
CA LYS A 361 9.29 9.41 -16.16
C LYS A 361 9.69 10.45 -17.21
N PRO A 362 10.68 10.19 -18.09
CA PRO A 362 10.90 11.07 -19.21
C PRO A 362 9.56 11.20 -19.97
N PRO A 363 9.19 12.41 -20.43
CA PRO A 363 7.96 12.58 -21.18
C PRO A 363 7.98 11.62 -22.37
N HIS A 364 7.02 10.69 -22.40
CA HIS A 364 6.76 9.86 -23.56
C HIS A 364 6.34 10.77 -24.72
N SER A 365 7.30 11.14 -25.56
CA SER A 365 7.06 11.66 -26.90
C SER A 365 8.18 11.18 -27.81
N ALA A 366 8.01 9.97 -28.35
CA ALA A 366 8.35 9.58 -29.71
C ALA A 366 8.24 8.05 -29.81
N SER A 367 7.08 7.59 -30.27
CA SER A 367 7.06 6.42 -31.14
C SER A 367 7.90 6.74 -32.38
N GLN A 368 9.02 6.06 -32.57
CA GLN A 368 9.38 5.50 -33.88
C GLN A 368 10.61 4.61 -33.77
N GLU A 369 10.48 3.47 -34.43
CA GLU A 369 11.53 2.55 -34.81
C GLU A 369 12.67 3.31 -35.49
N SER A 370 13.88 3.20 -34.93
CA SER A 370 15.11 3.20 -35.73
C SER A 370 16.24 2.61 -34.91
N SER A 371 16.69 1.44 -35.34
CA SER A 371 17.96 0.83 -34.99
C SER A 371 19.11 1.74 -35.38
N VAL A 372 19.64 2.52 -34.44
CA VAL A 372 21.00 3.06 -34.51
C VAL A 372 21.55 3.11 -33.08
N ILE A 373 22.68 2.43 -32.89
CA ILE A 373 23.53 2.52 -31.70
C ILE A 373 23.91 4.00 -31.55
N ASN A 374 23.32 4.69 -30.58
CA ASN A 374 23.79 6.00 -30.13
C ASN A 374 23.46 6.14 -28.65
N THR A 375 24.54 6.21 -27.87
CA THR A 375 24.67 6.75 -26.51
C THR A 375 23.41 7.44 -25.97
N ALA A 376 22.48 6.66 -25.42
CA ALA A 376 21.47 7.18 -24.52
C ALA A 376 22.25 7.81 -23.36
N SER A 377 22.14 9.14 -23.19
CA SER A 377 22.70 9.81 -22.00
C SER A 377 22.11 9.10 -20.79
N ALA A 378 22.89 8.23 -20.14
CA ALA A 378 22.43 7.39 -19.07
C ALA A 378 21.91 8.32 -17.96
N TYR A 379 20.59 8.36 -17.79
CA TYR A 379 20.01 9.11 -16.69
C TYR A 379 20.48 8.43 -15.40
N VAL A 380 21.50 9.01 -14.77
CA VAL A 380 22.01 8.54 -13.49
C VAL A 380 21.07 9.04 -12.42
N HIS A 381 20.43 8.11 -11.72
CA HIS A 381 19.57 8.46 -10.60
C HIS A 381 20.34 9.30 -9.58
N PRO A 382 19.78 10.40 -9.04
CA PRO A 382 20.50 11.30 -8.13
C PRO A 382 21.11 10.63 -6.89
N LEU A 383 20.52 9.51 -6.43
CA LEU A 383 21.02 8.73 -5.30
C LEU A 383 21.95 7.57 -5.66
N ALA A 384 22.27 7.35 -6.94
CA ALA A 384 23.09 6.21 -7.36
C ALA A 384 24.45 6.17 -6.64
N SER A 385 25.13 7.31 -6.53
CA SER A 385 26.42 7.44 -5.82
C SER A 385 26.30 7.23 -4.31
N HIS A 386 25.11 7.39 -3.74
CA HIS A 386 24.87 7.28 -2.31
C HIS A 386 24.45 5.86 -1.89
N LEU A 387 24.19 4.94 -2.82
CA LEU A 387 23.78 3.57 -2.47
C LEU A 387 24.92 2.75 -1.85
N THR A 388 26.14 2.97 -2.36
CA THR A 388 27.35 2.20 -2.00
C THR A 388 27.64 2.22 -0.50
N TRP A 389 27.55 3.39 0.14
CA TRP A 389 27.84 3.52 1.57
C TRP A 389 26.69 3.07 2.48
N MET A 390 25.44 3.15 2.01
CA MET A 390 24.26 2.80 2.82
C MET A 390 24.05 1.30 2.92
N LEU A 391 24.16 0.58 1.79
CA LEU A 391 23.66 -0.79 1.68
C LEU A 391 24.45 -1.80 2.52
N SER A 392 25.79 -1.69 2.60
CA SER A 392 26.60 -2.69 3.31
C SER A 392 26.30 -2.75 4.82
N PRO A 393 26.33 -1.64 5.58
CA PRO A 393 25.98 -1.69 7.01
C PRO A 393 24.50 -2.01 7.24
N LEU A 394 23.60 -1.59 6.33
CA LEU A 394 22.17 -1.93 6.41
C LEU A 394 21.96 -3.45 6.32
N LEU A 395 22.63 -4.14 5.40
CA LEU A 395 22.51 -5.58 5.25
C LEU A 395 23.05 -6.33 6.49
N LYS A 396 24.18 -5.89 7.07
CA LYS A 396 24.67 -6.42 8.36
C LYS A 396 23.63 -6.25 9.46
N LEU A 397 23.04 -5.05 9.55
CA LEU A 397 22.02 -4.73 10.55
C LEU A 397 20.77 -5.61 10.39
N LEU A 398 20.24 -5.76 9.17
CA LEU A 398 19.11 -6.65 8.89
C LEU A 398 19.42 -8.10 9.25
N ARG A 399 20.62 -8.58 8.92
CA ARG A 399 21.09 -9.92 9.29
C ARG A 399 21.09 -10.14 10.81
N CYS A 400 21.62 -9.18 11.58
CA CYS A 400 21.59 -9.21 13.05
C CYS A 400 20.17 -9.13 13.61
N ILE A 401 19.27 -8.35 13.00
CA ILE A 401 17.87 -8.29 13.41
C ILE A 401 17.20 -9.65 13.20
N HIS A 402 17.38 -10.29 12.04
CA HIS A 402 16.76 -11.59 11.76
C HIS A 402 17.21 -12.68 12.72
N SER A 403 18.47 -12.68 13.15
CA SER A 403 19.01 -13.71 14.06
C SER A 403 18.45 -13.64 15.48
N LEU A 404 17.84 -12.52 15.90
CA LEU A 404 17.22 -12.38 17.23
C LEU A 404 16.10 -13.40 17.50
N TRP A 405 15.47 -13.92 16.43
CA TRP A 405 14.43 -14.94 16.52
C TRP A 405 14.97 -16.38 16.47
N SER A 406 16.28 -16.57 16.30
CA SER A 406 16.86 -17.91 16.36
C SER A 406 16.80 -18.48 17.78
N GLN A 407 16.57 -19.79 17.90
CA GLN A 407 16.40 -20.43 19.21
C GLN A 407 17.63 -20.26 20.12
N ALA A 408 18.83 -20.30 19.54
CA ALA A 408 20.08 -20.10 20.27
C ALA A 408 20.18 -18.70 20.90
N ILE A 409 19.75 -17.66 20.17
CA ILE A 409 19.80 -16.28 20.65
C ILE A 409 18.64 -15.97 21.59
N LEU A 410 17.42 -16.43 21.29
CA LEU A 410 16.21 -16.22 22.11
C LEU A 410 16.40 -16.61 23.59
N GLN A 411 17.15 -17.70 23.84
CA GLN A 411 17.46 -18.17 25.18
C GLN A 411 18.38 -17.22 25.96
N ALA A 412 19.28 -16.52 25.27
CA ALA A 412 20.24 -15.59 25.85
C ALA A 412 19.69 -14.15 26.02
N LEU A 413 18.50 -13.84 25.49
CA LEU A 413 17.97 -12.47 25.52
C LEU A 413 17.54 -12.00 26.92
N PRO A 414 17.76 -10.72 27.25
CA PRO A 414 17.14 -10.07 28.40
C PRO A 414 15.61 -10.08 28.33
N ARG A 415 14.96 -9.92 29.48
CA ARG A 415 13.50 -10.03 29.62
C ARG A 415 12.77 -8.98 28.76
N GLU A 416 13.26 -7.76 28.79
CA GLU A 416 12.69 -6.59 28.10
C GLU A 416 12.72 -6.80 26.58
N LEU A 417 13.85 -7.29 26.07
CA LEU A 417 14.01 -7.58 24.65
C LEU A 417 13.18 -8.79 24.23
N ARG A 418 13.11 -9.85 25.04
CA ARG A 418 12.23 -11.00 24.76
C ARG A 418 10.77 -10.57 24.65
N ALA A 419 10.32 -9.70 25.55
CA ALA A 419 8.98 -9.14 25.50
C ALA A 419 8.78 -8.27 24.25
N ALA A 420 9.80 -7.54 23.80
CA ALA A 420 9.80 -6.75 22.56
C ALA A 420 9.66 -7.59 21.27
N LEU A 421 9.94 -8.90 21.26
CA LEU A 421 9.81 -9.75 20.07
C LEU A 421 8.39 -10.31 19.84
N VAL A 422 7.53 -10.24 20.86
CA VAL A 422 6.11 -10.66 20.81
C VAL A 422 5.30 -9.72 19.89
N ILE A 423 4.10 -10.10 19.46
CA ILE A 423 3.21 -9.15 18.76
C ILE A 423 2.65 -8.14 19.77
N SER A 424 2.68 -6.84 19.44
CA SER A 424 2.17 -5.81 20.35
C SER A 424 0.66 -5.93 20.56
N PRO A 425 0.10 -5.49 21.71
CA PRO A 425 -1.35 -5.50 21.93
C PRO A 425 -2.14 -4.72 20.87
N ALA A 426 -1.56 -3.65 20.31
CA ALA A 426 -2.17 -2.88 19.24
C ALA A 426 -2.24 -3.65 17.91
N GLU A 427 -1.19 -4.41 17.59
CA GLU A 427 -1.17 -5.29 16.42
C GLU A 427 -2.07 -6.50 16.61
N GLN A 428 -2.14 -7.08 17.82
CA GLN A 428 -3.09 -8.15 18.15
C GLN A 428 -4.54 -7.70 17.93
N ALA A 429 -4.89 -6.52 18.44
CA ALA A 429 -6.20 -5.92 18.19
C ALA A 429 -6.44 -5.67 16.69
N SER A 430 -5.42 -5.23 15.95
CA SER A 430 -5.52 -5.06 14.49
C SER A 430 -5.72 -6.38 13.73
N LEU A 431 -5.08 -7.48 14.17
CA LEU A 431 -5.25 -8.81 13.57
C LEU A 431 -6.65 -9.37 13.83
N LEU A 432 -7.21 -9.09 15.01
CA LEU A 432 -8.57 -9.47 15.40
C LEU A 432 -9.65 -8.58 14.76
N GLY A 433 -9.27 -7.51 14.04
CA GLY A 433 -10.21 -6.53 13.52
C GLY A 433 -10.88 -5.68 14.61
N GLU A 434 -10.35 -5.71 15.84
CA GLU A 434 -10.81 -4.88 16.94
C GLU A 434 -10.41 -3.43 16.67
N VAL A 435 -11.39 -2.52 16.70
CA VAL A 435 -11.13 -1.08 16.57
C VAL A 435 -10.43 -0.63 17.84
N THR A 436 -9.09 -0.57 17.81
CA THR A 436 -8.30 0.08 18.85
C THR A 436 -8.85 1.48 19.09
N SER A 437 -8.96 1.88 20.35
CA SER A 437 -9.50 3.17 20.77
C SER A 437 -8.55 4.33 20.39
N LYS A 438 -8.24 4.53 19.11
CA LYS A 438 -7.48 5.69 18.61
C LYS A 438 -8.17 6.98 19.10
N SER A 439 -7.50 7.70 20.00
CA SER A 439 -8.03 8.86 20.72
C SER A 439 -7.96 10.17 19.92
N LYS A 440 -8.81 10.44 18.92
CA LYS A 440 -8.85 11.74 18.17
C LYS A 440 -7.60 12.10 17.33
N GLY A 441 -7.78 12.18 16.02
CA GLY A 441 -6.81 12.68 15.04
C GLY A 441 -7.13 12.10 13.68
N MET A 442 -7.42 12.95 12.70
CA MET A 442 -8.24 12.64 11.54
C MET A 442 -7.45 12.64 10.22
N VAL A 443 -8.06 11.93 9.25
CA VAL A 443 -8.01 12.05 7.77
C VAL A 443 -6.76 11.55 7.06
N ALA A 444 -7.02 10.50 6.28
CA ALA A 444 -6.26 10.06 5.14
C ALA A 444 -5.98 11.22 4.17
N GLY A 445 -4.71 11.60 4.10
CA GLY A 445 -4.12 12.37 3.02
C GLY A 445 -2.88 11.61 2.57
N ASP A 446 -2.77 11.41 1.26
CA ASP A 446 -1.72 10.64 0.60
C ASP A 446 -0.32 11.14 0.99
N GLY A 447 0.33 10.33 1.82
CA GLY A 447 1.64 10.56 2.37
C GLY A 447 1.90 9.38 3.29
N SER A 448 2.92 8.60 2.97
CA SER A 448 3.43 7.51 3.80
C SER A 448 3.75 8.02 5.20
N GLN A 449 2.74 8.04 6.07
CA GLN A 449 2.92 8.19 7.50
C GLN A 449 3.56 6.89 7.97
N VAL A 450 4.88 6.91 8.15
CA VAL A 450 5.48 6.07 9.18
C VAL A 450 4.83 6.55 10.47
N ASP A 451 3.95 5.73 11.04
CA ASP A 451 3.14 6.02 12.23
C ASP A 451 4.06 6.27 13.44
N PHE A 452 4.61 7.48 13.58
CA PHE A 452 5.29 7.93 14.81
C PHE A 452 4.31 8.34 15.92
N ASN A 453 3.02 8.01 15.79
CA ASN A 453 1.98 8.51 16.67
C ASN A 453 0.97 7.42 17.06
N ARG A 454 1.28 6.62 18.09
CA ARG A 454 0.48 6.43 19.33
C ARG A 454 0.71 5.10 20.06
N SER A 455 0.83 5.22 21.39
CA SER A 455 -0.11 4.61 22.35
C SER A 455 -0.08 5.39 23.68
N GLN A 456 -1.26 5.62 24.27
CA GLN A 456 -1.41 6.10 25.66
C GLN A 456 -1.21 4.97 26.68
N ASN A 457 -0.58 3.87 26.28
CA ASN A 457 -0.14 2.83 27.19
C ASN A 457 1.33 3.11 27.44
N MET A 458 1.68 3.36 28.70
CA MET A 458 3.04 3.42 29.25
C MET A 458 4.09 2.93 28.23
N GLU A 459 4.91 3.83 27.66
CA GLU A 459 6.06 3.43 26.82
C GLU A 459 7.06 2.69 27.71
N SER A 460 6.82 1.40 27.91
CA SER A 460 7.76 0.45 28.47
C SER A 460 8.94 0.32 27.49
N THR A 461 10.15 0.12 28.01
CA THR A 461 11.37 -0.06 27.21
C THR A 461 11.20 -1.13 26.11
N GLU A 462 10.40 -2.17 26.38
CA GLU A 462 10.03 -3.19 25.38
C GLU A 462 9.30 -2.60 24.14
N ASN A 463 8.46 -1.58 24.29
CA ASN A 463 7.69 -0.99 23.20
C ASN A 463 8.59 -0.10 22.34
N GLU A 464 9.50 0.64 22.97
CA GLU A 464 10.51 1.42 22.24
C GLU A 464 11.39 0.48 21.39
N ILE A 465 11.90 -0.60 21.98
CA ILE A 465 12.72 -1.60 21.26
C ILE A 465 11.91 -2.28 20.14
N ARG A 466 10.67 -2.70 20.41
CA ARG A 466 9.79 -3.34 19.42
C ARG A 466 9.57 -2.43 18.21
N ASN A 467 9.26 -1.16 18.47
CA ASN A 467 9.03 -0.15 17.44
C ASN A 467 10.31 0.16 16.66
N TRP A 468 11.46 0.18 17.34
CA TRP A 468 12.75 0.34 16.70
C TRP A 468 13.06 -0.82 15.75
N LEU A 469 12.96 -2.07 16.22
CA LEU A 469 13.22 -3.28 15.42
C LEU A 469 12.31 -3.34 14.19
N LYS A 470 11.02 -3.07 14.39
CA LYS A 470 10.04 -3.01 13.31
C LYS A 470 10.38 -1.88 12.33
N GLY A 471 10.61 -0.67 12.83
CA GLY A 471 10.88 0.49 11.99
C GLY A 471 12.16 0.37 11.17
N VAL A 472 13.26 -0.15 11.75
CA VAL A 472 14.50 -0.41 11.01
C VAL A 472 14.31 -1.49 9.96
N ARG A 473 13.67 -2.62 10.31
CA ARG A 473 13.44 -3.72 9.36
C ARG A 473 12.54 -3.30 8.20
N ASP A 474 11.39 -2.69 8.50
CA ASP A 474 10.40 -2.31 7.48
C ASP A 474 10.97 -1.23 6.56
N SER A 475 11.66 -0.22 7.13
CA SER A 475 12.33 0.84 6.35
C SER A 475 13.49 0.29 5.53
N GLY A 476 14.28 -0.63 6.09
CA GLY A 476 15.37 -1.31 5.40
C GLY A 476 14.89 -2.15 4.23
N TYR A 477 13.81 -2.92 4.40
CA TYR A 477 13.19 -3.66 3.31
C TYR A 477 12.62 -2.73 2.21
N ASN A 478 11.92 -1.66 2.59
CA ASN A 478 11.43 -0.68 1.63
C ASN A 478 12.58 -0.02 0.85
N LEU A 479 13.67 0.34 1.54
CA LEU A 479 14.87 0.90 0.92
C LEU A 479 15.44 -0.08 -0.10
N LEU A 480 15.60 -1.36 0.25
CA LEU A 480 16.09 -2.38 -0.67
C LEU A 480 15.19 -2.49 -1.90
N GLY A 481 13.87 -2.65 -1.73
CA GLY A 481 12.95 -2.77 -2.87
C GLY A 481 12.81 -1.52 -3.72
N LEU A 482 12.99 -0.33 -3.17
CA LEU A 482 13.04 0.91 -3.95
C LEU A 482 14.36 1.07 -4.68
N ALA A 483 15.47 0.63 -4.06
CA ALA A 483 16.79 0.70 -4.66
C ALA A 483 16.91 -0.16 -5.93
N THR A 484 16.13 -1.25 -6.05
CA THR A 484 16.07 -2.04 -7.29
C THR A 484 15.55 -1.22 -8.48
N GLY A 485 14.74 -0.19 -8.22
CA GLY A 485 14.24 0.75 -9.23
C GLY A 485 15.26 1.78 -9.71
N ILE A 486 16.42 1.90 -9.06
CA ILE A 486 17.53 2.76 -9.49
C ILE A 486 18.26 2.15 -10.71
N GLY A 487 18.01 0.88 -11.02
CA GLY A 487 18.56 0.17 -12.19
C GLY A 487 19.96 -0.37 -11.93
N ASP A 488 20.78 -0.40 -12.99
CA ASP A 488 22.09 -1.09 -13.01
C ASP A 488 23.03 -0.69 -11.87
N HIS A 489 22.95 0.54 -11.36
CA HIS A 489 23.76 0.98 -10.23
C HIS A 489 23.55 0.13 -8.97
N PHE A 490 22.33 -0.32 -8.70
CA PHE A 490 22.06 -1.20 -7.56
C PHE A 490 22.71 -2.58 -7.74
N TYR A 491 22.54 -3.16 -8.94
CA TYR A 491 23.08 -4.49 -9.28
C TYR A 491 24.61 -4.51 -9.37
N ASN A 492 25.24 -3.35 -9.58
CA ASN A 492 26.69 -3.21 -9.65
C ASN A 492 27.33 -2.83 -8.30
N CYS A 493 26.57 -2.26 -7.35
CA CYS A 493 27.15 -1.75 -6.09
C CYS A 493 27.05 -2.71 -4.90
N VAL A 494 26.26 -3.78 -5.01
CA VAL A 494 26.11 -4.79 -3.96
C VAL A 494 26.40 -6.18 -4.51
N ASP A 495 27.14 -6.97 -3.74
CA ASP A 495 27.37 -8.38 -4.01
C ASP A 495 26.08 -9.18 -3.75
N SER A 496 25.66 -9.98 -4.74
CA SER A 496 24.39 -10.72 -4.66
C SER A 496 24.41 -11.78 -3.55
N ASN A 497 25.55 -12.44 -3.32
CA ASN A 497 25.69 -13.43 -2.26
C ASN A 497 25.56 -12.80 -0.88
N PHE A 498 26.19 -11.64 -0.67
CA PHE A 498 26.05 -10.90 0.58
C PHE A 498 24.59 -10.52 0.86
N LEU A 499 23.84 -10.10 -0.16
CA LEU A 499 22.41 -9.78 -0.02
C LEU A 499 21.58 -11.03 0.31
N VAL A 500 21.82 -12.15 -0.37
CA VAL A 500 21.17 -13.46 -0.09
C VAL A 500 21.42 -13.88 1.35
N VAL A 501 22.66 -13.87 1.81
CA VAL A 501 23.03 -14.26 3.18
C VAL A 501 22.35 -13.35 4.19
N ALA A 502 22.42 -12.03 3.99
CA ALA A 502 21.83 -11.07 4.93
C ALA A 502 20.32 -11.25 5.13
N LEU A 503 19.59 -11.55 4.05
CA LEU A 503 18.13 -11.68 4.09
C LEU A 503 17.64 -13.09 4.42
N LEU A 504 18.35 -14.14 4.00
CA LEU A 504 17.85 -15.52 4.05
C LEU A 504 18.61 -16.46 5.00
N GLU A 505 19.72 -16.06 5.62
CA GLU A 505 20.46 -16.93 6.56
C GLU A 505 19.60 -17.44 7.71
N ASN A 506 18.77 -16.56 8.29
CA ASN A 506 17.93 -16.87 9.45
C ASN A 506 16.46 -17.12 9.06
N LEU A 507 16.20 -17.50 7.80
CA LEU A 507 14.84 -17.62 7.27
C LEU A 507 13.95 -18.57 8.09
N GLU A 508 14.50 -19.68 8.58
CA GLU A 508 13.75 -20.66 9.38
C GLU A 508 13.33 -20.14 10.75
N ALA A 509 14.06 -19.16 11.29
CA ALA A 509 13.74 -18.52 12.56
C ALA A 509 12.77 -17.33 12.40
N MET A 510 12.59 -16.83 11.18
CA MET A 510 11.75 -15.67 10.92
C MET A 510 10.26 -15.99 11.11
N GLN A 511 9.55 -15.02 11.68
CA GLN A 511 8.10 -15.07 11.82
C GLN A 511 7.38 -14.78 10.49
N PHE A 512 6.13 -15.24 10.34
CA PHE A 512 5.38 -15.12 9.09
C PHE A 512 5.18 -13.67 8.70
N ARG A 513 4.97 -12.77 9.66
CA ARG A 513 4.86 -11.33 9.37
C ARG A 513 6.16 -10.72 8.79
N HIS A 514 7.33 -11.24 9.17
CA HIS A 514 8.61 -10.78 8.65
C HIS A 514 8.82 -11.29 7.22
N ILE A 515 8.56 -12.58 6.98
CA ILE A 515 8.66 -13.20 5.65
C ILE A 515 7.67 -12.53 4.68
N ARG A 516 6.44 -12.30 5.13
CA ARG A 516 5.42 -11.54 4.40
C ARG A 516 5.96 -10.17 3.97
N GLN A 517 6.52 -9.40 4.90
CA GLN A 517 7.04 -8.06 4.60
C GLN A 517 8.26 -8.10 3.66
N LEU A 518 9.13 -9.10 3.81
CA LEU A 518 10.28 -9.36 2.93
C LEU A 518 9.81 -9.64 1.50
N ILE A 519 8.81 -10.52 1.33
CA ILE A 519 8.21 -10.82 0.02
C ILE A 519 7.63 -9.55 -0.59
N HIS A 520 6.80 -8.84 0.17
CA HIS A 520 6.06 -7.67 -0.29
C HIS A 520 6.97 -6.52 -0.71
N SER A 521 7.95 -6.20 0.15
CA SER A 521 8.70 -4.94 0.06
C SER A 521 10.03 -5.10 -0.65
N VAL A 522 10.59 -6.31 -0.72
CA VAL A 522 11.88 -6.56 -1.38
C VAL A 522 11.66 -7.39 -2.64
N LEU A 523 11.16 -8.63 -2.51
CA LEU A 523 11.15 -9.60 -3.60
C LEU A 523 10.17 -9.24 -4.72
N ALA A 524 8.98 -8.75 -4.39
CA ALA A 524 8.00 -8.38 -5.41
C ALA A 524 8.46 -7.18 -6.28
N PRO A 525 9.03 -6.09 -5.74
CA PRO A 525 9.73 -5.07 -6.54
C PRO A 525 10.92 -5.65 -7.30
N PHE A 526 11.72 -6.49 -6.65
CA PHE A 526 12.93 -7.04 -7.23
C PHE A 526 12.68 -7.88 -8.49
N VAL A 527 11.69 -8.77 -8.44
CA VAL A 527 11.24 -9.57 -9.60
C VAL A 527 10.78 -8.67 -10.76
N LYS A 528 10.16 -7.53 -10.47
CA LYS A 528 9.64 -6.63 -11.51
C LYS A 528 10.71 -5.78 -12.18
N THR A 529 11.80 -5.47 -11.48
CA THR A 529 12.83 -4.54 -11.97
C THR A 529 14.15 -5.21 -12.33
N CYS A 530 14.37 -6.49 -11.99
CA CYS A 530 15.63 -7.17 -12.23
C CYS A 530 15.97 -7.31 -13.73
N PRO A 531 17.12 -6.77 -14.18
CA PRO A 531 17.59 -6.95 -15.55
C PRO A 531 17.77 -8.43 -15.89
N THR A 532 17.46 -8.80 -17.14
CA THR A 532 17.55 -10.19 -17.64
C THR A 532 18.94 -10.79 -17.43
N MET A 533 20.00 -10.00 -17.62
CA MET A 533 21.39 -10.42 -17.44
C MET A 533 21.76 -10.73 -15.98
N SER A 534 20.97 -10.23 -15.03
CA SER A 534 21.21 -10.37 -13.59
C SER A 534 20.35 -11.46 -12.96
N TRP A 535 19.43 -12.10 -13.69
CA TRP A 535 18.54 -13.11 -13.11
C TRP A 535 19.28 -14.26 -12.45
N GLU A 536 20.31 -14.80 -13.09
CA GLU A 536 21.07 -15.94 -12.57
C GLU A 536 21.75 -15.62 -11.24
N ALA A 537 22.56 -14.55 -11.21
CA ALA A 537 23.32 -14.16 -10.02
C ALA A 537 22.44 -13.74 -8.85
N TRP A 538 21.22 -13.26 -9.13
CA TRP A 538 20.34 -12.67 -8.12
C TRP A 538 19.11 -13.53 -7.84
N LEU A 539 18.20 -13.69 -8.79
CA LEU A 539 16.96 -14.45 -8.59
C LEU A 539 17.22 -15.96 -8.42
N GLY A 540 18.25 -16.49 -9.09
CA GLY A 540 18.63 -17.91 -9.02
C GLY A 540 19.04 -18.34 -7.61
N ASN A 541 19.65 -17.45 -6.83
CA ASN A 541 20.05 -17.74 -5.45
C ASN A 541 18.94 -17.44 -4.42
N PHE A 542 18.02 -16.53 -4.76
CA PHE A 542 16.94 -16.09 -3.87
C PHE A 542 15.72 -16.99 -3.91
N LEU A 543 15.19 -17.27 -5.11
CA LEU A 543 13.90 -17.92 -5.28
C LEU A 543 13.87 -19.35 -4.73
N PRO A 544 14.88 -20.23 -4.95
CA PRO A 544 14.83 -21.60 -4.45
C PRO A 544 14.68 -21.67 -2.92
N ARG A 545 15.51 -20.91 -2.20
CA ARG A 545 15.51 -20.92 -0.71
C ARG A 545 14.21 -20.37 -0.15
N LEU A 546 13.73 -19.25 -0.68
CA LEU A 546 12.51 -18.61 -0.20
C LEU A 546 11.26 -19.45 -0.51
N LEU A 547 11.12 -19.91 -1.75
CA LEU A 547 9.96 -20.70 -2.17
C LEU A 547 9.95 -22.09 -1.51
N GLY A 548 11.12 -22.73 -1.36
CA GLY A 548 11.25 -23.98 -0.62
C GLY A 548 10.79 -23.85 0.84
N HIS A 549 11.23 -22.80 1.53
CA HIS A 549 10.77 -22.53 2.90
C HIS A 549 9.26 -22.23 2.96
N CYS A 550 8.76 -21.33 2.10
CA CYS A 550 7.34 -20.98 2.07
C CYS A 550 6.46 -22.20 1.76
N GLN A 551 6.87 -23.06 0.83
CA GLN A 551 6.14 -24.28 0.49
C GLN A 551 5.96 -25.17 1.72
N LYS A 552 7.04 -25.41 2.48
CA LYS A 552 7.01 -26.25 3.67
C LYS A 552 6.17 -25.61 4.77
N ALA A 553 6.49 -24.36 5.14
CA ALA A 553 5.84 -23.64 6.23
C ALA A 553 4.33 -23.47 6.00
N LEU A 554 3.90 -23.09 4.79
CA LEU A 554 2.49 -22.96 4.44
C LEU A 554 1.79 -24.32 4.44
N SER A 555 2.42 -25.35 3.87
CA SER A 555 1.84 -26.70 3.86
C SER A 555 1.59 -27.23 5.26
N ASP A 556 2.59 -27.14 6.14
CA ASP A 556 2.50 -27.64 7.51
C ASP A 556 1.44 -26.86 8.31
N SER A 557 1.42 -25.53 8.17
CA SER A 557 0.48 -24.67 8.90
C SER A 557 -0.96 -24.83 8.42
N TRP A 558 -1.20 -24.93 7.10
CA TRP A 558 -2.54 -25.19 6.55
C TRP A 558 -3.03 -26.60 6.91
N ASN A 559 -2.17 -27.61 6.83
CA ASN A 559 -2.51 -28.96 7.28
C ASN A 559 -2.87 -28.98 8.76
N SER A 560 -2.11 -28.25 9.59
CA SER A 560 -2.40 -28.13 11.01
C SER A 560 -3.73 -27.40 11.25
N LEU A 561 -4.01 -26.31 10.54
CA LEU A 561 -5.27 -25.58 10.65
C LEU A 561 -6.47 -26.45 10.25
N ILE A 562 -6.39 -27.13 9.11
CA ILE A 562 -7.49 -27.94 8.57
C ILE A 562 -7.75 -29.19 9.44
N CYS A 563 -6.69 -29.86 9.91
CA CYS A 563 -6.84 -31.12 10.64
C CYS A 563 -7.02 -30.93 12.16
N LYS A 564 -6.41 -29.89 12.74
CA LYS A 564 -6.33 -29.69 14.20
C LYS A 564 -7.00 -28.40 14.67
N GLY A 565 -7.47 -27.53 13.77
CA GLY A 565 -8.05 -26.23 14.10
C GLY A 565 -7.03 -25.17 14.53
N ARG A 566 -5.72 -25.43 14.43
CA ARG A 566 -4.67 -24.48 14.82
C ARG A 566 -3.58 -24.40 13.77
N ALA A 567 -3.27 -23.19 13.32
CA ALA A 567 -2.24 -23.00 12.29
C ALA A 567 -0.82 -23.18 12.84
N ASN A 568 -0.60 -22.98 14.16
CA ASN A 568 0.71 -23.15 14.81
C ASN A 568 1.83 -22.35 14.11
N VAL A 569 1.54 -21.10 13.77
CA VAL A 569 2.51 -20.19 13.13
C VAL A 569 3.65 -19.83 14.10
N PRO A 570 4.86 -19.50 13.61
CA PRO A 570 6.02 -19.15 14.45
C PRO A 570 5.86 -17.83 15.23
N ASP A 571 4.83 -17.04 14.95
CA ASP A 571 4.57 -15.76 15.58
C ASP A 571 4.07 -15.92 17.03
N CYS A 572 4.83 -15.41 18.01
CA CYS A 572 4.41 -15.41 19.41
C CYS A 572 3.30 -14.38 19.63
N CYS A 573 2.07 -14.85 19.84
CA CYS A 573 0.88 -14.02 20.11
C CYS A 573 0.65 -13.70 21.59
N GLY A 574 1.64 -13.94 22.47
CA GLY A 574 1.57 -13.68 23.92
C GLY A 574 1.26 -14.93 24.76
N ASP A 575 1.52 -14.86 26.06
CA ASP A 575 1.28 -15.96 27.01
C ASP A 575 -0.21 -16.29 27.13
N SER A 576 -0.48 -17.57 27.43
CA SER A 576 -1.72 -18.38 27.45
C SER A 576 -2.96 -17.84 28.21
N SER A 577 -3.06 -16.54 28.47
CA SER A 577 -4.20 -15.89 29.13
C SER A 577 -5.26 -15.36 28.17
N ALA A 578 -4.95 -15.23 26.88
CA ALA A 578 -5.98 -14.95 25.87
C ALA A 578 -6.86 -16.19 25.70
N PRO A 579 -8.20 -16.05 25.58
CA PRO A 579 -9.05 -17.20 25.27
C PRO A 579 -8.54 -17.84 23.97
N ASP A 580 -8.34 -19.17 23.97
CA ASP A 580 -7.70 -19.92 22.88
C ASP A 580 -8.21 -19.54 21.48
N LEU A 581 -9.49 -19.15 21.38
CA LEU A 581 -10.13 -18.68 20.14
C LEU A 581 -9.50 -17.40 19.55
N LYS A 582 -9.09 -16.43 20.38
CA LYS A 582 -8.43 -15.21 19.87
C LYS A 582 -7.05 -15.53 19.29
N ALA A 583 -6.31 -16.43 19.94
CA ALA A 583 -5.02 -16.87 19.42
C ALA A 583 -5.20 -17.59 18.07
N GLU A 584 -6.15 -18.52 17.97
CA GLU A 584 -6.49 -19.22 16.72
C GLU A 584 -6.78 -18.26 15.55
N VAL A 585 -7.64 -17.26 15.77
CA VAL A 585 -7.98 -16.26 14.75
C VAL A 585 -6.75 -15.46 14.30
N MET A 586 -5.88 -15.08 15.23
CA MET A 586 -4.63 -14.37 14.90
C MET A 586 -3.68 -15.25 14.09
N GLU A 587 -3.49 -16.51 14.49
CA GLU A 587 -2.65 -17.47 13.77
C GLU A 587 -3.17 -17.72 12.35
N GLU A 588 -4.47 -17.92 12.19
CA GLU A 588 -5.10 -18.07 10.88
C GLU A 588 -4.91 -16.81 10.02
N LYS A 589 -5.08 -15.61 10.61
CA LYS A 589 -4.88 -14.35 9.90
C LYS A 589 -3.44 -14.22 9.38
N LEU A 590 -2.45 -14.55 10.20
CA LEU A 590 -1.03 -14.53 9.84
C LEU A 590 -0.70 -15.55 8.74
N LEU A 591 -1.26 -16.77 8.83
CA LEU A 591 -1.12 -17.80 7.80
C LEU A 591 -1.69 -17.32 6.46
N ARG A 592 -2.91 -16.78 6.45
CA ARG A 592 -3.55 -16.25 5.23
C ARG A 592 -2.74 -15.10 4.65
N ASP A 593 -2.26 -14.18 5.48
CA ASP A 593 -1.48 -13.03 5.01
C ASP A 593 -0.16 -13.46 4.35
N LEU A 594 0.57 -14.44 4.90
CA LEU A 594 1.76 -14.99 4.24
C LEU A 594 1.40 -15.74 2.95
N THR A 595 0.34 -16.56 2.97
CA THR A 595 -0.14 -17.30 1.78
C THR A 595 -0.41 -16.33 0.63
N ARG A 596 -1.13 -15.24 0.91
CA ARG A 596 -1.51 -14.22 -0.06
C ARG A 596 -0.31 -13.50 -0.67
N GLU A 597 0.72 -13.19 0.12
CA GLU A 597 1.93 -12.55 -0.40
C GLU A 597 2.81 -13.53 -1.19
N THR A 598 2.90 -14.79 -0.76
CA THR A 598 3.60 -15.84 -1.53
C THR A 598 2.93 -16.05 -2.89
N CYS A 599 1.60 -16.16 -2.94
CA CYS A 599 0.88 -16.22 -4.22
C CYS A 599 1.00 -14.91 -5.02
N ALA A 600 1.12 -13.75 -4.37
CA ALA A 600 1.37 -12.47 -5.06
C ALA A 600 2.75 -12.44 -5.74
N LEU A 601 3.77 -13.03 -5.11
CA LEU A 601 5.11 -13.19 -5.70
C LEU A 601 5.05 -14.09 -6.95
N LEU A 602 4.33 -15.20 -6.89
CA LEU A 602 4.11 -16.07 -8.05
C LEU A 602 3.37 -15.33 -9.16
N ALA A 603 2.33 -14.56 -8.84
CA ALA A 603 1.65 -13.70 -9.81
C ALA A 603 2.58 -12.62 -10.40
N ALA A 604 3.51 -12.07 -9.63
CA ALA A 604 4.50 -11.11 -10.12
C ALA A 604 5.49 -11.76 -11.11
N LEU A 605 5.97 -12.97 -10.81
CA LEU A 605 6.80 -13.79 -11.72
C LEU A 605 6.07 -14.08 -13.03
N ALA A 606 4.75 -14.25 -12.99
CA ALA A 606 3.90 -14.50 -14.14
C ALA A 606 3.37 -13.25 -14.84
N SER A 607 3.73 -12.04 -14.38
CA SER A 607 3.16 -10.82 -14.92
C SER A 607 3.52 -10.63 -16.41
N PRO A 608 2.64 -10.04 -17.24
CA PRO A 608 2.91 -9.85 -18.67
C PRO A 608 4.17 -9.02 -18.94
N GLY A 609 4.46 -8.03 -18.07
CA GLY A 609 5.65 -7.19 -18.17
C GLY A 609 6.98 -7.96 -17.99
N ALA A 610 6.96 -9.00 -17.14
CA ALA A 610 8.07 -9.91 -16.88
C ALA A 610 8.23 -11.03 -17.93
N ASN A 611 7.25 -11.16 -18.83
CA ASN A 611 7.08 -12.31 -19.71
C ASN A 611 6.67 -11.89 -21.12
N LYS A 612 7.29 -10.84 -21.66
CA LYS A 612 6.91 -10.27 -22.96
C LYS A 612 7.05 -11.24 -24.13
N SER A 613 7.90 -12.26 -24.00
CA SER A 613 8.10 -13.30 -25.01
C SER A 613 7.04 -14.40 -24.98
N LEU A 614 6.26 -14.54 -23.90
CA LEU A 614 5.19 -15.55 -23.81
C LEU A 614 3.98 -15.12 -24.64
N PRO A 615 3.43 -16.00 -25.50
CA PRO A 615 2.23 -15.68 -26.27
C PRO A 615 1.01 -15.58 -25.34
N SER A 616 0.07 -14.71 -25.70
CA SER A 616 -1.27 -14.68 -25.11
C SER A 616 -2.11 -15.89 -25.56
N SER A 617 -3.16 -16.23 -24.81
CA SER A 617 -4.07 -17.34 -25.14
C SER A 617 -4.68 -17.21 -26.55
N GLU A 618 -5.07 -15.99 -26.94
CA GLU A 618 -5.60 -15.69 -28.28
C GLU A 618 -4.55 -15.94 -29.38
N GLN A 619 -3.31 -15.50 -29.16
CA GLN A 619 -2.22 -15.74 -30.09
C GLN A 619 -1.96 -17.24 -30.26
N LEU A 620 -1.92 -18.00 -29.17
CA LEU A 620 -1.66 -19.44 -29.24
C LEU A 620 -2.78 -20.21 -29.97
N GLU A 621 -4.03 -19.77 -29.89
CA GLU A 621 -5.13 -20.34 -30.68
C GLU A 621 -5.11 -19.96 -32.16
N GLN A 622 -4.66 -18.75 -32.49
CA GLN A 622 -4.45 -18.37 -33.88
C GLN A 622 -3.31 -19.18 -34.50
N LEU A 623 -2.24 -19.39 -33.71
CA LEU A 623 -1.07 -20.19 -34.08
C LEU A 623 -1.42 -21.67 -34.30
N SER A 624 -2.30 -22.25 -33.49
CA SER A 624 -2.73 -23.64 -33.66
C SER A 624 -3.67 -23.86 -34.86
N ARG A 625 -4.22 -22.79 -35.43
CA ARG A 625 -5.12 -22.82 -36.61
C ARG A 625 -4.42 -22.53 -37.95
N MET A 626 -3.19 -21.99 -37.94
CA MET A 626 -2.43 -21.76 -39.17
C MET A 626 -1.67 -23.04 -39.58
N GLU A 627 -1.96 -23.56 -40.78
CA GLU A 627 -1.32 -24.77 -41.34
C GLU A 627 0.20 -24.61 -41.60
N SER A 628 0.67 -23.36 -41.70
CA SER A 628 2.10 -23.02 -41.66
C SER A 628 2.44 -22.49 -40.27
N SER A 629 3.05 -23.33 -39.42
CA SER A 629 3.50 -22.93 -38.09
C SER A 629 4.47 -21.75 -38.19
N PRO A 630 4.15 -20.54 -37.72
CA PRO A 630 5.21 -19.57 -37.48
C PRO A 630 6.05 -20.13 -36.32
N ILE A 631 7.36 -20.07 -36.49
CA ILE A 631 8.31 -20.65 -35.55
C ILE A 631 8.12 -19.94 -34.21
N ILE A 632 7.58 -20.65 -33.21
CA ILE A 632 7.66 -20.20 -31.82
C ILE A 632 9.14 -20.21 -31.49
N ASP A 633 9.71 -19.03 -31.26
CA ASP A 633 11.10 -18.88 -30.86
C ASP A 633 11.26 -19.35 -29.41
N THR A 634 11.43 -20.66 -29.24
CA THR A 634 11.55 -21.34 -27.94
C THR A 634 12.79 -20.89 -27.17
N GLU A 635 13.87 -20.53 -27.88
CA GLU A 635 15.09 -20.01 -27.26
C GLU A 635 14.85 -18.64 -26.63
N LYS A 636 14.15 -17.75 -27.35
CA LYS A 636 13.75 -16.44 -26.82
C LYS A 636 12.74 -16.55 -25.67
N ILE A 637 11.77 -17.46 -25.76
CA ILE A 637 10.84 -17.71 -24.64
C ILE A 637 11.62 -18.21 -23.42
N ALA A 638 12.54 -19.15 -23.58
CA ALA A 638 13.31 -19.68 -22.46
C ALA A 638 14.26 -18.64 -21.83
N SER A 639 14.77 -17.67 -22.61
CA SER A 639 15.77 -16.70 -22.16
C SER A 639 15.22 -15.33 -21.74
N GLU A 640 14.08 -14.88 -22.28
CA GLU A 640 13.50 -13.56 -22.01
C GLU A 640 12.19 -13.59 -21.19
N SER A 641 11.80 -14.77 -20.69
CA SER A 641 10.66 -14.94 -19.79
C SER A 641 11.13 -15.29 -18.37
N LEU A 642 10.57 -14.62 -17.36
CA LEU A 642 10.80 -15.01 -15.97
C LEU A 642 10.23 -16.39 -15.62
N ILE A 643 9.13 -16.79 -16.27
CA ILE A 643 8.64 -18.18 -16.18
C ILE A 643 9.64 -19.14 -16.81
N GLY A 644 10.18 -18.82 -17.99
CA GLY A 644 11.26 -19.60 -18.61
C GLY A 644 12.48 -19.74 -17.71
N PHE A 645 12.90 -18.64 -17.08
CA PHE A 645 13.97 -18.64 -16.08
C PHE A 645 13.64 -19.52 -14.88
N LEU A 646 12.44 -19.40 -14.30
CA LEU A 646 12.02 -20.22 -13.16
C LEU A 646 12.13 -21.71 -13.48
N PHE A 647 11.66 -22.14 -14.65
CA PHE A 647 11.68 -23.56 -15.06
C PHE A 647 13.06 -24.07 -15.51
N ARG A 648 14.07 -23.21 -15.66
CA ARG A 648 15.48 -23.65 -15.73
C ARG A 648 16.04 -24.01 -14.35
N HIS A 649 15.41 -23.50 -13.29
CA HIS A 649 15.81 -23.68 -11.89
C HIS A 649 14.83 -24.59 -11.16
N ASN A 650 15.00 -25.90 -11.31
CA ASN A 650 14.10 -26.92 -10.73
C ASN A 650 13.86 -26.73 -9.23
N ASP A 651 14.90 -26.34 -8.48
CA ASP A 651 14.84 -26.11 -7.04
C ASP A 651 13.91 -24.96 -6.64
N ALA A 652 13.61 -24.01 -7.55
CA ALA A 652 12.61 -22.97 -7.36
C ALA A 652 11.25 -23.33 -8.00
N ALA A 653 11.28 -23.96 -9.19
CA ALA A 653 10.07 -24.32 -9.92
C ALA A 653 9.21 -25.34 -9.16
N ILE A 654 9.82 -26.38 -8.59
CA ILE A 654 9.09 -27.45 -7.89
C ILE A 654 8.31 -26.90 -6.69
N PRO A 655 8.92 -26.14 -5.76
CA PRO A 655 8.16 -25.50 -4.67
C PRO A 655 7.07 -24.55 -5.17
N ALA A 656 7.32 -23.76 -6.23
CA ALA A 656 6.31 -22.86 -6.81
C ALA A 656 5.09 -23.62 -7.33
N LEU A 657 5.29 -24.71 -8.07
CA LEU A 657 4.23 -25.58 -8.56
C LEU A 657 3.43 -26.21 -7.42
N GLN A 658 4.12 -26.71 -6.39
CA GLN A 658 3.49 -27.31 -5.21
C GLN A 658 2.64 -26.31 -4.42
N ILE A 659 3.14 -25.07 -4.24
CA ILE A 659 2.36 -24.00 -3.60
C ILE A 659 1.09 -23.73 -4.40
N CYS A 660 1.19 -23.63 -5.73
CA CYS A 660 0.02 -23.33 -6.57
C CYS A 660 -1.04 -24.43 -6.54
N VAL A 661 -0.63 -25.70 -6.61
CA VAL A 661 -1.55 -26.84 -6.53
C VAL A 661 -2.26 -26.85 -5.17
N LYS A 662 -1.52 -26.66 -4.07
CA LYS A 662 -2.12 -26.62 -2.73
C LYS A 662 -2.99 -25.38 -2.50
N ALA A 663 -2.68 -24.25 -3.13
CA ALA A 663 -3.49 -23.03 -2.99
C ALA A 663 -4.96 -23.27 -3.38
N PHE A 664 -5.25 -24.16 -4.33
CA PHE A 664 -6.62 -24.50 -4.72
C PHE A 664 -7.38 -25.32 -3.66
N SER A 665 -6.69 -25.98 -2.73
CA SER A 665 -7.33 -26.71 -1.63
C SER A 665 -7.45 -25.88 -0.34
N TRP A 666 -6.77 -24.75 -0.25
CA TRP A 666 -6.88 -23.84 0.88
C TRP A 666 -8.12 -22.94 0.75
N PRO A 667 -8.93 -22.76 1.81
CA PRO A 667 -10.15 -21.95 1.77
C PRO A 667 -9.84 -20.43 1.81
N ASP A 668 -8.97 -19.94 0.92
CA ASP A 668 -8.57 -18.53 0.80
C ASP A 668 -8.64 -18.04 -0.65
N SER A 669 -9.78 -17.49 -1.03
CA SER A 669 -10.03 -17.05 -2.40
C SER A 669 -9.02 -16.00 -2.89
N GLU A 670 -8.59 -15.06 -2.05
CA GLU A 670 -7.60 -14.06 -2.46
C GLU A 670 -6.27 -14.68 -2.91
N SER A 671 -5.81 -15.75 -2.23
CA SER A 671 -4.62 -16.50 -2.64
C SER A 671 -4.86 -17.25 -3.95
N VAL A 672 -6.04 -17.86 -4.11
CA VAL A 672 -6.43 -18.57 -5.34
C VAL A 672 -6.44 -17.62 -6.55
N ALA A 673 -6.99 -16.41 -6.42
CA ALA A 673 -6.99 -15.41 -7.50
C ALA A 673 -5.57 -15.12 -8.02
N LYS A 674 -4.61 -14.98 -7.10
CA LYS A 674 -3.20 -14.72 -7.43
C LYS A 674 -2.52 -15.97 -8.02
N ALA A 675 -2.79 -17.15 -7.47
CA ALA A 675 -2.27 -18.42 -7.98
C ALA A 675 -2.74 -18.72 -9.42
N VAL A 676 -4.01 -18.43 -9.75
CA VAL A 676 -4.55 -18.60 -11.10
C VAL A 676 -3.75 -17.83 -12.15
N LEU A 677 -3.31 -16.61 -11.85
CA LEU A 677 -2.49 -15.81 -12.77
C LEU A 677 -1.15 -16.50 -13.09
N PHE A 678 -0.52 -17.11 -12.09
CA PHE A 678 0.69 -17.88 -12.29
C PHE A 678 0.43 -19.15 -13.09
N CYS A 679 -0.62 -19.91 -12.73
CA CYS A 679 -1.01 -21.13 -13.42
C CYS A 679 -1.30 -20.90 -14.90
N GLY A 680 -1.98 -19.80 -15.26
CA GLY A 680 -2.22 -19.44 -16.66
C GLY A 680 -0.90 -19.31 -17.44
N SER A 681 0.08 -18.57 -16.91
CA SER A 681 1.40 -18.45 -17.56
C SER A 681 2.16 -19.77 -17.63
N VAL A 682 2.01 -20.67 -16.65
CA VAL A 682 2.58 -22.03 -16.69
C VAL A 682 1.95 -22.87 -17.82
N VAL A 683 0.64 -22.80 -18.01
CA VAL A 683 -0.07 -23.47 -19.12
C VAL A 683 0.46 -22.97 -20.46
N MET A 684 0.58 -21.65 -20.63
CA MET A 684 1.08 -21.05 -21.87
C MET A 684 2.54 -21.46 -22.15
N PHE A 685 3.38 -21.49 -21.11
CA PHE A 685 4.76 -21.90 -21.22
C PHE A 685 4.89 -23.40 -21.57
N SER A 686 4.12 -24.28 -20.94
CA SER A 686 4.19 -25.74 -21.18
C SER A 686 3.82 -26.11 -22.62
N VAL A 687 2.85 -25.41 -23.20
CA VAL A 687 2.42 -25.62 -24.59
C VAL A 687 3.46 -25.07 -25.57
N SER A 688 4.06 -23.92 -25.25
CA SER A 688 5.04 -23.24 -26.10
C SER A 688 6.38 -23.98 -26.17
N MET A 689 6.85 -24.51 -25.04
CA MET A 689 8.16 -25.19 -24.95
C MET A 689 8.12 -26.69 -25.27
N ASN A 690 6.94 -27.26 -25.49
CA ASN A 690 6.72 -28.69 -25.70
C ASN A 690 7.40 -29.62 -24.67
N ASN A 691 7.54 -29.17 -23.43
CA ASN A 691 8.12 -29.95 -22.34
C ASN A 691 7.10 -30.99 -21.83
N PHE A 692 7.36 -32.28 -22.07
CA PHE A 692 6.42 -33.36 -21.75
C PHE A 692 6.13 -33.49 -20.25
N GLU A 693 7.14 -33.40 -19.37
CA GLU A 693 6.95 -33.51 -17.92
C GLU A 693 6.06 -32.38 -17.38
N LEU A 694 6.31 -31.15 -17.85
CA LEU A 694 5.50 -30.00 -17.46
C LEU A 694 4.09 -30.10 -18.06
N GLN A 695 3.94 -30.60 -19.29
CA GLN A 695 2.63 -30.86 -19.88
C GLN A 695 1.86 -31.93 -19.11
N GLU A 696 2.52 -33.01 -18.66
CA GLU A 696 1.89 -34.04 -17.83
C GLU A 696 1.39 -33.45 -16.51
N PHE A 697 2.25 -32.70 -15.80
CA PHE A 697 1.87 -31.99 -14.59
C PHE A 697 0.68 -31.05 -14.80
N VAL A 698 0.70 -30.23 -15.86
CA VAL A 698 -0.39 -29.29 -16.15
C VAL A 698 -1.68 -30.03 -16.52
N ALA A 699 -1.58 -31.06 -17.35
CA ALA A 699 -2.72 -31.82 -17.87
C ALA A 699 -3.38 -32.73 -16.83
N LYS A 700 -2.65 -33.10 -15.78
CA LYS A 700 -3.11 -33.98 -14.71
C LYS A 700 -3.19 -33.22 -13.38
N ASP A 701 -2.07 -33.02 -12.70
CA ASP A 701 -2.04 -32.56 -11.30
C ASP A 701 -2.63 -31.15 -11.14
N LEU A 702 -2.25 -30.21 -12.01
CA LEU A 702 -2.82 -28.86 -11.99
C LEU A 702 -4.31 -28.87 -12.36
N PHE A 703 -4.70 -29.68 -13.35
CA PHE A 703 -6.10 -29.74 -13.78
C PHE A 703 -7.01 -30.31 -12.68
N GLU A 704 -6.58 -31.38 -12.02
CA GLU A 704 -7.24 -31.97 -10.85
C GLU A 704 -7.33 -30.94 -9.71
N ALA A 705 -6.27 -30.19 -9.43
CA ALA A 705 -6.26 -29.17 -8.40
C ALA A 705 -7.24 -28.03 -8.67
N VAL A 706 -7.32 -27.55 -9.91
CA VAL A 706 -8.27 -26.49 -10.30
C VAL A 706 -9.72 -26.97 -10.16
N ILE A 707 -10.00 -28.23 -10.56
CA ILE A 707 -11.32 -28.85 -10.37
C ILE A 707 -11.66 -28.96 -8.88
N GLN A 708 -10.71 -29.40 -8.04
CA GLN A 708 -10.88 -29.42 -6.59
C GLN A 708 -11.18 -28.01 -6.05
N GLY A 709 -10.49 -26.97 -6.53
CA GLY A 709 -10.74 -25.58 -6.15
C GLY A 709 -12.14 -25.08 -6.48
N LEU A 710 -12.79 -25.62 -7.51
CA LEU A 710 -14.20 -25.32 -7.84
C LEU A 710 -15.20 -25.93 -6.86
N THR A 711 -14.80 -26.94 -6.08
CA THR A 711 -15.65 -27.56 -5.05
C THR A 711 -15.78 -26.69 -3.80
N LEU A 712 -14.81 -25.80 -3.56
CA LEU A 712 -14.80 -24.93 -2.38
C LEU A 712 -15.75 -23.73 -2.55
N GLU A 713 -16.64 -23.55 -1.57
CA GLU A 713 -17.57 -22.42 -1.50
C GLU A 713 -16.85 -21.08 -1.30
N SER A 714 -15.71 -21.08 -0.58
CA SER A 714 -14.88 -19.88 -0.39
C SER A 714 -14.44 -19.25 -1.71
N ASN A 715 -14.35 -20.05 -2.78
CA ASN A 715 -13.88 -19.64 -4.10
C ASN A 715 -15.00 -19.13 -5.03
N ALA A 716 -16.23 -18.96 -4.53
CA ALA A 716 -17.39 -18.58 -5.35
C ALA A 716 -17.18 -17.32 -6.22
N MET A 717 -16.40 -16.35 -5.73
CA MET A 717 -16.09 -15.12 -6.49
C MET A 717 -15.09 -15.33 -7.63
N ILE A 718 -14.34 -16.44 -7.63
CA ILE A 718 -13.23 -16.75 -8.55
C ILE A 718 -13.55 -17.97 -9.43
N HIS A 719 -14.72 -18.58 -9.25
CA HIS A 719 -15.16 -19.73 -10.07
C HIS A 719 -15.13 -19.41 -11.57
N ALA A 720 -15.37 -18.16 -11.97
CA ALA A 720 -15.29 -17.80 -13.38
C ALA A 720 -13.85 -17.95 -13.90
N GLU A 721 -12.86 -17.46 -13.17
CA GLU A 721 -11.44 -17.53 -13.51
C GLU A 721 -10.96 -18.98 -13.50
N LEU A 722 -11.36 -19.78 -12.50
CA LEU A 722 -11.05 -21.21 -12.42
C LEU A 722 -11.62 -22.00 -13.60
N VAL A 723 -12.88 -21.74 -14.00
CA VAL A 723 -13.46 -22.34 -15.21
C VAL A 723 -12.71 -21.90 -16.48
N GLY A 724 -12.23 -20.65 -16.51
CA GLY A 724 -11.35 -20.16 -17.57
C GLY A 724 -10.06 -20.98 -17.67
N LEU A 725 -9.39 -21.22 -16.54
CA LEU A 725 -8.17 -22.01 -16.46
C LEU A 725 -8.42 -23.48 -16.84
N CYS A 726 -9.52 -24.10 -16.39
CA CYS A 726 -9.93 -25.44 -16.84
C CYS A 726 -10.07 -25.50 -18.37
N ARG A 727 -10.69 -24.48 -18.96
CA ARG A 727 -10.84 -24.37 -20.41
C ARG A 727 -9.49 -24.26 -21.08
N GLU A 728 -8.59 -23.39 -20.61
CA GLU A 728 -7.25 -23.23 -21.20
C GLU A 728 -6.47 -24.55 -21.20
N ILE A 729 -6.45 -25.24 -20.06
CA ILE A 729 -5.79 -26.55 -19.94
C ILE A 729 -6.39 -27.54 -20.94
N PHE A 730 -7.72 -27.67 -20.99
CA PHE A 730 -8.35 -28.65 -21.86
C PHE A 730 -8.13 -28.32 -23.35
N VAL A 731 -8.37 -27.07 -23.76
CA VAL A 731 -8.27 -26.65 -25.18
C VAL A 731 -6.83 -26.79 -25.69
N HIS A 732 -5.83 -26.41 -24.89
CA HIS A 732 -4.45 -26.44 -25.35
C HIS A 732 -3.77 -27.81 -25.24
N LEU A 733 -4.17 -28.66 -24.27
CA LEU A 733 -3.47 -29.91 -23.99
C LEU A 733 -4.24 -31.19 -24.32
N SER A 734 -5.58 -31.18 -24.45
CA SER A 734 -6.34 -32.40 -24.73
C SER A 734 -5.88 -33.11 -26.01
N ASN A 735 -5.53 -32.38 -27.06
CA ASN A 735 -5.05 -32.99 -28.31
C ASN A 735 -3.59 -33.47 -28.23
N ARG A 736 -2.84 -33.05 -27.20
CA ARG A 736 -1.43 -33.36 -27.02
C ARG A 736 -1.18 -34.43 -25.95
N HIS A 737 -2.08 -34.52 -24.96
CA HIS A 737 -1.95 -35.40 -23.82
C HIS A 737 -3.30 -36.03 -23.44
N PRO A 738 -3.37 -37.33 -23.09
CA PRO A 738 -4.63 -37.99 -22.76
C PRO A 738 -5.16 -37.67 -21.36
N ALA A 739 -4.33 -37.12 -20.45
CA ALA A 739 -4.73 -36.89 -19.06
C ALA A 739 -5.96 -35.99 -18.86
N PRO A 740 -6.17 -34.88 -19.59
CA PRO A 740 -7.32 -34.02 -19.34
C PRO A 740 -8.65 -34.78 -19.54
N ARG A 741 -8.71 -35.67 -20.54
CA ARG A 741 -9.87 -36.56 -20.74
C ARG A 741 -10.01 -37.55 -19.59
N LYS A 742 -8.91 -38.17 -19.16
CA LYS A 742 -8.91 -39.13 -18.06
C LYS A 742 -9.41 -38.49 -16.76
N VAL A 743 -8.95 -37.29 -16.43
CA VAL A 743 -9.36 -36.53 -15.23
C VAL A 743 -10.86 -36.25 -15.24
N LEU A 744 -11.41 -35.76 -16.36
CA LEU A 744 -12.85 -35.51 -16.48
C LEU A 744 -13.69 -36.79 -16.32
N LEU A 745 -13.22 -37.91 -16.88
CA LEU A 745 -13.91 -39.20 -16.77
C LEU A 745 -13.79 -39.80 -15.36
N SER A 746 -12.64 -39.68 -14.70
CA SER A 746 -12.35 -40.34 -13.42
C SER A 746 -12.84 -39.56 -12.20
N GLN A 747 -12.58 -38.25 -12.13
CA GLN A 747 -12.91 -37.44 -10.94
C GLN A 747 -14.35 -36.93 -10.95
N LEU A 748 -14.88 -36.57 -12.14
CA LEU A 748 -16.19 -35.92 -12.25
C LEU A 748 -17.29 -36.87 -12.72
N SER A 749 -17.00 -38.17 -12.92
CA SER A 749 -17.97 -39.15 -13.44
C SER A 749 -18.69 -38.67 -14.72
N VAL A 750 -17.99 -37.89 -15.56
CA VAL A 750 -18.51 -37.45 -16.85
C VAL A 750 -18.74 -38.68 -17.72
N THR A 751 -19.91 -38.81 -18.34
CA THR A 751 -20.15 -39.91 -19.28
C THR A 751 -19.33 -39.70 -20.57
N PRO A 752 -18.84 -40.78 -21.20
CA PRO A 752 -18.12 -40.67 -22.48
C PRO A 752 -18.88 -39.89 -23.55
N ASP A 753 -20.21 -40.06 -23.60
CA ASP A 753 -21.09 -39.35 -24.53
C ASP A 753 -21.15 -37.84 -24.26
N ALA A 754 -21.21 -37.43 -22.98
CA ALA A 754 -21.21 -36.02 -22.61
C ALA A 754 -19.87 -35.34 -22.94
N LEU A 755 -18.76 -36.06 -22.75
CA LEU A 755 -17.42 -35.58 -23.13
C LEU A 755 -17.32 -35.42 -24.66
N SER A 756 -17.79 -36.39 -25.44
CA SER A 756 -17.80 -36.31 -26.92
C SER A 756 -18.67 -35.16 -27.43
N ALA A 757 -19.85 -34.95 -26.83
CA ALA A 757 -20.72 -33.83 -27.16
C ALA A 757 -20.07 -32.47 -26.84
N PHE A 758 -19.36 -32.38 -25.72
CA PHE A 758 -18.59 -31.20 -25.34
C PHE A 758 -17.45 -30.90 -26.32
N GLU A 759 -16.66 -31.89 -26.70
CA GLU A 759 -15.59 -31.73 -27.70
C GLU A 759 -16.15 -31.27 -29.04
N THR A 760 -17.27 -31.86 -29.47
CA THR A 760 -17.99 -31.45 -30.69
C THR A 760 -18.46 -30.00 -30.60
N ALA A 761 -18.92 -29.55 -29.43
CA ALA A 761 -19.34 -28.16 -29.22
C ALA A 761 -18.14 -27.19 -29.24
N LEU A 762 -17.01 -27.56 -28.61
CA LEU A 762 -15.79 -26.76 -28.64
C LEU A 762 -15.26 -26.54 -30.05
N LEU A 763 -15.30 -27.56 -30.91
CA LEU A 763 -14.86 -27.45 -32.31
C LEU A 763 -15.74 -26.50 -33.15
N LYS A 764 -16.99 -26.26 -32.73
CA LYS A 764 -17.94 -25.41 -33.46
C LYS A 764 -17.84 -23.92 -33.14
N THR A 765 -17.10 -23.54 -32.09
CA THR A 765 -16.96 -22.14 -31.69
C THR A 765 -15.50 -21.73 -31.51
N SER A 766 -15.15 -20.54 -32.01
CA SER A 766 -13.86 -19.89 -31.77
C SER A 766 -13.93 -18.87 -30.62
N SER A 767 -15.10 -18.64 -30.04
CA SER A 767 -15.32 -17.64 -28.99
C SER A 767 -14.89 -18.18 -27.63
N ILE A 768 -13.88 -17.54 -27.01
CA ILE A 768 -13.41 -17.88 -25.66
C ILE A 768 -14.57 -17.87 -24.65
N LYS A 769 -15.50 -16.92 -24.78
CA LYS A 769 -16.67 -16.81 -23.90
C LYS A 769 -17.61 -18.01 -24.04
N GLU A 770 -17.87 -18.46 -25.25
CA GLU A 770 -18.74 -19.62 -25.50
C GLU A 770 -18.07 -20.93 -25.06
N GLN A 771 -16.77 -21.09 -25.34
CA GLN A 771 -16.02 -22.25 -24.88
C GLN A 771 -15.98 -22.35 -23.35
N LYS A 772 -15.82 -21.22 -22.66
CA LYS A 772 -15.92 -21.14 -21.19
C LYS A 772 -17.30 -21.55 -20.70
N GLN A 773 -18.36 -21.15 -21.40
CA GLN A 773 -19.73 -21.53 -21.08
C GLN A 773 -19.98 -23.04 -21.30
N HIS A 774 -19.44 -23.61 -22.37
CA HIS A 774 -19.48 -25.06 -22.60
C HIS A 774 -18.74 -25.82 -21.50
N MET A 775 -17.55 -25.35 -21.10
CA MET A 775 -16.79 -25.95 -20.00
C MET A 775 -17.59 -25.89 -18.69
N LYS A 776 -18.18 -24.73 -18.38
CA LYS A 776 -19.06 -24.57 -17.23
C LYS A 776 -20.23 -25.55 -17.25
N SER A 777 -20.88 -25.69 -18.41
CA SER A 777 -22.01 -26.60 -18.59
C SER A 777 -21.62 -28.05 -18.37
N LEU A 778 -20.47 -28.47 -18.90
CA LEU A 778 -19.95 -29.83 -18.71
C LEU A 778 -19.73 -30.10 -17.22
N LEU A 779 -18.97 -29.24 -16.55
CA LEU A 779 -18.65 -29.36 -15.12
C LEU A 779 -19.91 -29.42 -14.24
N LEU A 780 -20.95 -28.63 -14.57
CA LEU A 780 -22.23 -28.67 -13.84
C LEU A 780 -23.04 -29.93 -14.12
N SER A 781 -22.98 -30.46 -15.34
CA SER A 781 -23.75 -31.65 -15.74
C SER A 781 -23.20 -32.96 -15.17
N SER A 782 -21.90 -33.02 -14.89
CA SER A 782 -21.22 -34.24 -14.47
C SER A 782 -21.02 -34.36 -12.96
N ALA A 783 -20.81 -33.26 -12.25
CA ALA A 783 -20.26 -33.30 -10.89
C ALA A 783 -21.24 -33.60 -9.73
N GLY A 784 -22.48 -34.01 -10.00
CA GLY A 784 -23.46 -34.33 -8.95
C GLY A 784 -23.54 -33.28 -7.82
N SER A 785 -23.54 -33.71 -6.56
CA SER A 785 -23.58 -32.82 -5.39
C SER A 785 -22.25 -32.14 -5.02
N GLN A 786 -21.14 -32.44 -5.72
CA GLN A 786 -19.78 -32.01 -5.33
C GLN A 786 -19.41 -30.61 -5.82
N LEU A 787 -19.97 -30.15 -6.96
CA LEU A 787 -19.80 -28.76 -7.45
C LEU A 787 -21.04 -27.88 -7.16
N LYS A 788 -21.78 -28.15 -6.08
CA LYS A 788 -22.91 -27.32 -5.64
C LYS A 788 -22.52 -25.85 -5.44
N ALA A 789 -21.30 -25.59 -4.97
CA ALA A 789 -20.75 -24.25 -4.83
C ALA A 789 -20.82 -23.44 -6.13
N LEU A 790 -20.65 -24.10 -7.28
CA LEU A 790 -20.67 -23.48 -8.61
C LEU A 790 -22.09 -23.09 -9.08
N LEU A 791 -23.13 -23.74 -8.52
CA LEU A 791 -24.55 -23.42 -8.76
C LEU A 791 -25.00 -22.18 -7.96
N ALA A 792 -24.40 -21.92 -6.79
CA ALA A 792 -24.82 -20.88 -5.85
C ALA A 792 -24.80 -19.45 -6.45
N GLN A 793 -24.05 -19.23 -7.53
CA GLN A 793 -24.01 -17.94 -8.25
C GLN A 793 -25.36 -17.51 -8.86
N LYS A 794 -26.32 -18.42 -9.09
CA LYS A 794 -27.64 -18.03 -9.63
C LYS A 794 -28.60 -17.45 -8.59
N ASN A 795 -28.38 -17.69 -7.29
CA ASN A 795 -29.41 -17.45 -6.25
C ASN A 795 -29.04 -16.45 -5.15
N THR A 796 -27.84 -15.87 -5.12
CA THR A 796 -27.56 -14.71 -4.24
C THR A 796 -28.01 -13.39 -4.88
N LYS A 797 -29.26 -13.37 -5.37
CA LYS A 797 -30.11 -12.19 -5.18
C LYS A 797 -30.64 -12.26 -3.75
N VAL A 798 -29.75 -12.12 -2.76
CA VAL A 798 -30.20 -11.58 -1.48
C VAL A 798 -30.88 -10.26 -1.85
N ILE A 799 -32.12 -10.10 -1.42
CA ILE A 799 -32.87 -8.86 -1.60
C ILE A 799 -32.02 -7.75 -0.97
N THR A 800 -31.21 -7.06 -1.78
CA THR A 800 -30.37 -5.94 -1.37
C THR A 800 -31.16 -4.63 -1.31
N ASN A 801 -32.48 -4.71 -1.41
CA ASN A 801 -33.40 -3.59 -1.27
C ASN A 801 -34.35 -3.79 -0.08
N VAL A 802 -33.82 -3.93 1.14
CA VAL A 802 -34.54 -3.52 2.35
C VAL A 802 -33.54 -2.94 3.35
N THR A 803 -33.73 -1.63 3.61
CA THR A 803 -33.16 -0.72 4.63
C THR A 803 -31.68 -0.40 4.63
#